data_AF-A6NRP9-F1
#
_entry.id   AF-A6NRP9-F1
#
_cell.length_a   1.000
_cell.length_b   1.000
_cell.length_c   1.000
_cell.angle_alpha   90.00
_cell.angle_beta   90.00
_cell.angle_gamma   90.00
#
_symmetry.space_group_name_H-M   'P 1'
#
loop_
_entity.id
_entity.type
_entity.pdbx_description
1 polymer ?
#
loop_
_entity_poly.entity_id
_entity_poly.type
_entity_poly.pdbx_seq_one_letter_code
_entity_poly.pdbx_strand_id
1 'polypeptide(L)'
;MKKNKVLLRRALSILLSLMLLAAPALALDTAQAGELLQKYYIDSASQEVLSQSTVEDMISALGDPYTQYFDAREYAEFLASMSDTRTGGVGVTSTMTDQGMVVEAVAEGMPAQKAGIQPGDIIVALDGVTVIGQSAQAAAERLRGEPGTQVTVTVLRNGERMDYVLTREELVIPTTTTSLLNGHIGYITCTTFGEETEGHFVEGIQANDAAADRWIVDLRGNGGGSVSAAVQAGGAFAGQGSQVYLRDKAGSYAAEAYEDGKLTMDPVVVLVDGGTASASEIFASIIRDQNAGLVIGSRTYGKGVAQILLDETNYPGSFTEGDALKVTAYRYFAPNGTTADRVGVIPDLLVDDAYAADVAYLLSSSAPAGDTYGQLRVDMKWRWYVDLNTATSETGKPAFTALLEALPAQTPLWLGTGGTDGWKAVTAGELAERYSLTDYAPRTFTDIEDSDYAGAINTLATYRIVSGSGDGTFRPQDTLTRAEFCALLAQALYDRREGDTGFADVPADAWYAPSLNALTAMGLISGYSDGLFHPDDPMDHQQFLTIMGRLADYLSMNFHEATKTERSAALGDYWAWAAWSRESVWLLDGSQKNILGQRLSILWDDLKDIDPTALTTREEAATMVYNLFVAVGLLTV
;
A
#
# COMPACT_ATOMS: atom_id res chain seq x y z
N MET A 1 33.76 47.21 61.48
CA MET A 1 32.83 46.21 60.91
C MET A 1 32.27 46.58 59.51
N LYS A 2 33.10 47.05 58.55
CA LYS A 2 32.63 47.31 57.16
C LYS A 2 33.50 46.75 56.03
N LYS A 3 34.68 46.16 56.33
CA LYS A 3 35.56 45.56 55.30
C LYS A 3 35.41 44.03 55.14
N ASN A 4 34.79 43.32 56.09
CA ASN A 4 34.64 41.84 56.00
C ASN A 4 33.34 41.35 55.32
N LYS A 5 32.40 42.23 54.95
CA LYS A 5 31.17 41.83 54.23
C LYS A 5 31.29 41.89 52.70
N VAL A 6 32.36 42.48 52.16
CA VAL A 6 32.58 42.58 50.71
C VAL A 6 33.32 41.36 50.17
N LEU A 7 34.24 40.76 50.94
CA LEU A 7 34.93 39.52 50.52
C LEU A 7 34.00 38.29 50.55
N LEU A 8 33.08 38.20 51.51
CA LEU A 8 32.17 37.04 51.61
C LEU A 8 31.11 37.00 50.48
N ARG A 9 30.74 38.17 49.93
CA ARG A 9 29.82 38.24 48.77
C ARG A 9 30.50 37.93 47.45
N ARG A 10 31.81 38.18 47.30
CA ARG A 10 32.55 37.80 46.08
C ARG A 10 32.94 36.32 46.05
N ALA A 11 33.09 35.66 47.20
CA ALA A 11 33.31 34.22 47.26
C ALA A 11 32.03 33.40 46.92
N LEU A 12 30.84 33.92 47.23
CA LEU A 12 29.57 33.26 46.92
C LEU A 12 29.11 33.47 45.46
N SER A 13 29.60 34.51 44.78
CA SER A 13 29.35 34.73 43.35
C SER A 13 30.25 33.89 42.43
N ILE A 14 31.37 33.36 42.95
CA ILE A 14 32.30 32.53 42.17
C ILE A 14 31.99 31.03 42.38
N LEU A 15 31.35 30.65 43.48
CA LEU A 15 30.83 29.28 43.66
C LEU A 15 29.45 29.04 43.03
N LEU A 16 28.70 30.10 42.69
CA LEU A 16 27.42 29.97 41.94
C LEU A 16 27.59 30.11 40.42
N SER A 17 28.77 30.53 39.95
CA SER A 17 29.15 30.49 38.53
C SER A 17 29.88 29.20 38.14
N LEU A 18 29.93 28.21 39.04
CA LEU A 18 30.59 26.91 38.85
C LEU A 18 29.66 25.71 39.06
N MET A 19 28.34 25.94 39.17
CA MET A 19 27.32 24.88 39.24
C MET A 19 26.09 25.27 38.40
N LEU A 20 26.30 25.34 37.09
CA LEU A 20 25.30 25.16 36.01
C LEU A 20 26.03 25.24 34.67
N LEU A 21 27.13 24.50 34.54
CA LEU A 21 27.36 23.79 33.29
C LEU A 21 26.52 22.52 33.45
N ALA A 22 25.21 22.62 33.22
CA ALA A 22 24.55 21.45 32.66
C ALA A 22 25.38 21.16 31.42
N ALA A 23 26.07 20.02 31.39
CA ALA A 23 26.58 19.53 30.12
C ALA A 23 25.40 19.63 29.15
N PRO A 24 25.57 20.20 27.94
CA PRO A 24 24.50 20.11 26.96
C PRO A 24 24.13 18.63 26.90
N ALA A 25 22.87 18.31 27.18
CA ALA A 25 22.42 16.96 27.04
C ALA A 25 22.65 16.61 25.55
N LEU A 26 23.30 15.47 25.30
CA LEU A 26 23.81 15.18 23.97
C LEU A 26 22.66 14.58 23.17
N ALA A 27 22.45 15.10 21.96
CA ALA A 27 21.70 14.43 20.91
C ALA A 27 22.23 12.99 20.73
N LEU A 28 21.39 12.08 20.19
CA LEU A 28 21.74 10.67 20.03
C LEU A 28 23.17 10.49 19.48
N ASP A 29 24.02 9.80 20.21
CA ASP A 29 25.40 9.55 19.77
C ASP A 29 25.52 8.25 18.94
N THR A 30 26.63 8.08 18.22
CA THR A 30 26.84 6.93 17.33
C THR A 30 26.89 5.58 18.05
N ALA A 31 27.33 5.55 19.31
CA ALA A 31 27.34 4.31 20.09
C ALA A 31 25.90 3.91 20.46
N GLN A 32 25.12 4.88 20.94
CA GLN A 32 23.70 4.70 21.25
C GLN A 32 22.89 4.31 20.01
N ALA A 33 23.06 5.03 18.89
CA ALA A 33 22.41 4.71 17.62
C ALA A 33 22.77 3.29 17.16
N GLY A 34 24.05 2.92 17.23
CA GLY A 34 24.54 1.59 16.87
C GLY A 34 23.95 0.48 17.76
N GLU A 35 23.75 0.71 19.05
CA GLU A 35 23.07 -0.21 19.95
C GLU A 35 21.59 -0.37 19.60
N LEU A 36 20.89 0.73 19.32
CA LEU A 36 19.48 0.72 18.92
C LEU A 36 19.28 0.00 17.58
N LEU A 37 20.13 0.26 16.58
CA LEU A 37 20.09 -0.44 15.30
C LEU A 37 20.39 -1.93 15.47
N GLN A 38 21.42 -2.28 16.25
CA GLN A 38 21.69 -3.69 16.55
C GLN A 38 20.55 -4.35 17.30
N LYS A 39 19.76 -3.61 18.08
CA LYS A 39 18.62 -4.17 18.81
C LYS A 39 17.39 -4.33 17.93
N TYR A 40 17.09 -3.34 17.08
CA TYR A 40 15.78 -3.22 16.44
C TYR A 40 15.79 -3.39 14.93
N TYR A 41 16.86 -3.01 14.23
CA TYR A 41 16.85 -2.99 12.77
C TYR A 41 16.64 -4.39 12.17
N ILE A 42 15.66 -4.53 11.28
CA ILE A 42 15.12 -5.81 10.81
C ILE A 42 16.17 -6.67 10.07
N ASP A 43 17.01 -6.05 9.24
CA ASP A 43 17.97 -6.74 8.37
C ASP A 43 19.40 -6.83 8.96
N SER A 44 19.57 -6.41 10.22
CA SER A 44 20.85 -6.30 10.95
C SER A 44 21.85 -5.29 10.36
N ALA A 45 22.38 -4.40 11.20
CA ALA A 45 23.38 -3.42 10.79
C ALA A 45 24.78 -4.07 10.64
N SER A 46 25.43 -3.87 9.49
CA SER A 46 26.78 -4.38 9.23
C SER A 46 27.85 -3.64 10.06
N GLN A 47 29.04 -4.23 10.19
CA GLN A 47 30.16 -3.52 10.86
C GLN A 47 30.57 -2.25 10.12
N GLU A 48 30.44 -2.22 8.79
CA GLU A 48 30.69 -1.03 7.98
C GLU A 48 29.72 0.10 8.35
N VAL A 49 28.43 -0.22 8.51
CA VAL A 49 27.41 0.72 9.00
C VAL A 49 27.72 1.19 10.42
N LEU A 50 28.01 0.26 11.33
CA LEU A 50 28.24 0.59 12.75
C LEU A 50 29.55 1.38 12.98
N SER A 51 30.47 1.38 12.01
CA SER A 51 31.75 2.09 12.08
C SER A 51 31.71 3.54 11.56
N GLN A 52 30.55 4.00 11.07
CA GLN A 52 30.39 5.38 10.57
C GLN A 52 30.64 6.41 11.67
N SER A 53 31.10 7.61 11.26
CA SER A 53 31.56 8.65 12.19
C SER A 53 30.45 9.54 12.75
N THR A 54 29.28 9.55 12.13
CA THR A 54 28.08 10.31 12.54
C THR A 54 26.85 9.41 12.52
N VAL A 55 25.77 9.83 13.19
CA VAL A 55 24.50 9.07 13.17
C VAL A 55 23.89 9.15 11.78
N GLU A 56 23.96 10.31 11.12
CA GLU A 56 23.43 10.51 9.78
C GLU A 56 24.13 9.63 8.74
N ASP A 57 25.46 9.52 8.80
CA ASP A 57 26.23 8.62 7.92
C ASP A 57 25.91 7.16 8.23
N MET A 58 25.71 6.81 9.51
CA MET A 58 25.30 5.47 9.93
C MET A 58 23.92 5.11 9.34
N ILE A 59 22.94 6.01 9.45
CA ILE A 59 21.60 5.79 8.89
C ILE A 59 21.65 5.74 7.36
N SER A 60 22.39 6.64 6.71
CA SER A 60 22.56 6.64 5.25
C SER A 60 23.23 5.35 4.75
N ALA A 61 24.19 4.80 5.49
CA ALA A 61 24.90 3.58 5.12
C ALA A 61 24.02 2.32 5.18
N LEU A 62 22.87 2.34 5.87
CA LEU A 62 21.90 1.24 5.84
C LEU A 62 21.29 1.05 4.44
N GLY A 63 21.20 2.12 3.65
CA GLY A 63 20.48 2.10 2.37
C GLY A 63 18.96 1.84 2.51
N ASP A 64 18.43 1.91 3.74
CA ASP A 64 17.00 1.79 4.02
C ASP A 64 16.36 3.18 4.06
N PRO A 65 15.51 3.54 3.08
CA PRO A 65 14.89 4.87 3.02
C PRO A 65 13.88 5.13 4.17
N TYR A 66 13.51 4.10 4.92
CA TYR A 66 12.50 4.21 5.98
C TYR A 66 13.09 4.35 7.38
N THR A 67 14.38 4.06 7.57
CA THR A 67 15.10 4.34 8.80
C THR A 67 15.65 5.76 8.74
N GLN A 68 15.28 6.61 9.69
CA GLN A 68 15.58 8.04 9.67
C GLN A 68 15.90 8.54 11.07
N TYR A 69 16.92 9.39 11.18
CA TYR A 69 17.16 10.19 12.37
C TYR A 69 16.56 11.58 12.14
N PHE A 70 15.82 12.06 13.13
CA PHE A 70 15.17 13.37 13.10
C PHE A 70 15.77 14.26 14.17
N ASP A 71 16.12 15.49 13.78
CA ASP A 71 16.27 16.55 14.76
C ASP A 71 14.90 16.93 15.38
N ALA A 72 14.91 17.76 16.43
CA ALA A 72 13.69 18.12 17.15
C ALA A 72 12.62 18.81 16.30
N ARG A 73 13.05 19.61 15.32
CA ARG A 73 12.13 20.31 14.42
C ARG A 73 11.57 19.33 13.38
N GLU A 74 12.44 18.54 12.76
CA GLU A 74 12.05 17.51 11.80
C GLU A 74 11.09 16.50 12.43
N TYR A 75 11.33 16.13 13.69
CA TYR A 75 10.46 15.21 14.42
C TYR A 75 9.07 15.81 14.65
N ALA A 76 9.00 17.08 15.08
CA ALA A 76 7.74 17.79 15.26
C ALA A 76 6.97 17.95 13.93
N GLU A 77 7.66 18.26 12.83
CA GLU A 77 7.08 18.33 11.49
C GLU A 77 6.55 16.96 11.02
N PHE A 78 7.29 15.89 11.28
CA PHE A 78 6.88 14.52 10.99
C PHE A 78 5.59 14.15 11.75
N LEU A 79 5.53 14.39 13.06
CA LEU A 79 4.33 14.12 13.85
C LEU A 79 3.12 14.92 13.34
N ALA A 80 3.30 16.20 13.04
CA ALA A 80 2.24 17.05 12.50
C ALA A 80 1.72 16.56 11.14
N SER A 81 2.59 15.95 10.31
CA SER A 81 2.20 15.44 8.99
C SER A 81 1.27 14.22 9.03
N MET A 82 1.19 13.53 10.16
CA MET A 82 0.34 12.34 10.34
C MET A 82 -1.00 12.63 11.01
N SER A 83 -1.28 13.88 11.36
CA SER A 83 -2.49 14.29 12.08
C SER A 83 -3.39 15.17 11.22
N ASP A 84 -4.60 15.43 11.72
CA ASP A 84 -5.47 16.44 11.12
C ASP A 84 -4.75 17.78 11.01
N THR A 85 -4.84 18.40 9.82
CA THR A 85 -4.17 19.68 9.60
C THR A 85 -4.93 20.76 10.37
N ARG A 86 -4.28 21.30 11.39
CA ARG A 86 -4.78 22.44 12.16
C ARG A 86 -4.18 23.72 11.60
N THR A 87 -5.02 24.59 11.06
CA THR A 87 -4.58 25.86 10.48
C THR A 87 -5.52 26.97 10.93
N GLY A 88 -5.02 28.19 11.13
CA GLY A 88 -5.92 29.32 11.34
C GLY A 88 -6.48 29.80 10.01
N GLY A 89 -7.79 29.96 9.95
CA GLY A 89 -8.48 30.43 8.76
C GLY A 89 -9.74 31.20 9.09
N VAL A 90 -10.45 31.62 8.06
CA VAL A 90 -11.70 32.40 8.20
C VAL A 90 -12.94 31.61 7.79
N GLY A 91 -12.78 30.38 7.30
CA GLY A 91 -13.87 29.48 6.94
C GLY A 91 -14.57 29.83 5.63
N VAL A 92 -13.81 29.95 4.55
CA VAL A 92 -14.31 30.26 3.20
C VAL A 92 -13.85 29.17 2.24
N THR A 93 -14.79 28.60 1.48
CA THR A 93 -14.50 27.80 0.27
C THR A 93 -14.67 28.70 -0.93
N SER A 94 -13.72 28.70 -1.85
CA SER A 94 -13.71 29.63 -2.98
C SER A 94 -13.02 29.07 -4.22
N THR A 95 -13.47 29.50 -5.38
CA THR A 95 -12.80 29.27 -6.66
C THR A 95 -12.12 30.53 -7.16
N MET A 96 -10.88 30.40 -7.64
CA MET A 96 -10.15 31.52 -8.23
C MET A 96 -10.65 31.80 -9.65
N THR A 97 -10.92 33.07 -9.94
CA THR A 97 -11.30 33.57 -11.27
C THR A 97 -10.42 34.74 -11.69
N ASP A 98 -10.60 35.22 -12.91
CA ASP A 98 -9.97 36.45 -13.41
C ASP A 98 -10.38 37.71 -12.63
N GLN A 99 -11.50 37.67 -11.90
CA GLN A 99 -12.00 38.78 -11.08
C GLN A 99 -11.56 38.72 -9.60
N GLY A 100 -10.99 37.60 -9.14
CA GLY A 100 -10.63 37.36 -7.74
C GLY A 100 -11.11 35.98 -7.24
N MET A 101 -11.08 35.76 -5.94
CA MET A 101 -11.59 34.51 -5.33
C MET A 101 -13.10 34.63 -5.12
N VAL A 102 -13.88 33.86 -5.89
CA VAL A 102 -15.34 33.79 -5.74
C VAL A 102 -15.66 32.85 -4.60
N VAL A 103 -16.36 33.36 -3.57
CA VAL A 103 -16.82 32.57 -2.42
C VAL A 103 -17.94 31.65 -2.88
N GLU A 104 -17.73 30.34 -2.70
CA GLU A 104 -18.73 29.31 -3.00
C GLU A 104 -19.52 28.95 -1.74
N ALA A 105 -18.85 28.86 -0.61
CA ALA A 105 -19.45 28.55 0.68
C ALA A 105 -18.72 29.26 1.82
N VAL A 106 -19.46 29.53 2.90
CA VAL A 106 -18.91 29.97 4.18
C VAL A 106 -19.23 28.92 5.24
N ALA A 107 -18.21 28.51 5.98
CA ALA A 107 -18.36 27.50 7.01
C ALA A 107 -19.19 28.06 8.19
N GLU A 108 -20.11 27.25 8.70
CA GLU A 108 -20.96 27.64 9.81
C GLU A 108 -20.14 27.87 11.08
N GLY A 109 -20.46 28.94 11.82
CA GLY A 109 -19.76 29.33 13.04
C GLY A 109 -18.37 29.93 12.81
N MET A 110 -17.86 29.99 11.57
CA MET A 110 -16.52 30.52 11.29
C MET A 110 -16.51 32.05 11.11
N PRO A 111 -15.34 32.71 11.24
CA PRO A 111 -15.21 34.17 11.19
C PRO A 111 -15.85 34.84 9.98
N ALA A 112 -15.74 34.25 8.78
CA ALA A 112 -16.33 34.81 7.57
C ALA A 112 -17.86 34.82 7.63
N GLN A 113 -18.49 33.74 8.09
CA GLN A 113 -19.94 33.68 8.28
C GLN A 113 -20.38 34.69 9.34
N LYS A 114 -19.69 34.73 10.49
CA LYS A 114 -19.96 35.69 11.59
C LYS A 114 -19.86 37.15 11.12
N ALA A 115 -18.94 37.45 10.22
CA ALA A 115 -18.75 38.78 9.64
C ALA A 115 -19.73 39.11 8.50
N GLY A 116 -20.51 38.13 8.03
CA GLY A 116 -21.51 38.32 6.98
C GLY A 116 -20.98 38.24 5.54
N ILE A 117 -19.84 37.57 5.33
CA ILE A 117 -19.40 37.12 4.00
C ILE A 117 -20.36 36.01 3.54
N GLN A 118 -20.69 35.99 2.25
CA GLN A 118 -21.73 35.13 1.67
C GLN A 118 -21.27 34.48 0.36
N PRO A 119 -21.83 33.32 -0.02
CA PRO A 119 -21.68 32.77 -1.37
C PRO A 119 -21.98 33.83 -2.44
N GLY A 120 -21.13 33.89 -3.47
CA GLY A 120 -21.18 34.87 -4.55
C GLY A 120 -20.35 36.14 -4.32
N ASP A 121 -19.82 36.35 -3.11
CA ASP A 121 -18.83 37.39 -2.85
C ASP A 121 -17.53 37.17 -3.63
N ILE A 122 -16.89 38.24 -4.08
CA ILE A 122 -15.59 38.15 -4.74
C ILE A 122 -14.52 38.79 -3.85
N ILE A 123 -13.63 38.00 -3.27
CA ILE A 123 -12.48 38.51 -2.53
C ILE A 123 -11.46 39.07 -3.53
N VAL A 124 -11.18 40.36 -3.43
CA VAL A 124 -10.30 41.10 -4.37
C VAL A 124 -8.98 41.53 -3.74
N ALA A 125 -8.90 41.59 -2.41
CA ALA A 125 -7.65 41.84 -1.68
C ALA A 125 -7.64 41.22 -0.27
N LEU A 126 -6.44 40.90 0.21
CA LEU A 126 -6.13 40.40 1.55
C LEU A 126 -5.03 41.25 2.16
N ASP A 127 -5.28 41.86 3.32
CA ASP A 127 -4.40 42.82 3.98
C ASP A 127 -3.93 43.94 3.02
N GLY A 128 -4.84 44.41 2.17
CA GLY A 128 -4.58 45.44 1.16
C GLY A 128 -3.79 44.95 -0.08
N VAL A 129 -3.37 43.70 -0.13
CA VAL A 129 -2.70 43.10 -1.30
C VAL A 129 -3.74 42.45 -2.20
N THR A 130 -3.80 42.88 -3.47
CA THR A 130 -4.77 42.30 -4.42
C THR A 130 -4.48 40.82 -4.67
N VAL A 131 -5.53 39.99 -4.70
CA VAL A 131 -5.44 38.57 -5.04
C VAL A 131 -5.72 38.30 -6.53
N ILE A 132 -6.12 39.33 -7.28
CA ILE A 132 -6.43 39.21 -8.71
C ILE A 132 -5.15 38.88 -9.48
N GLY A 133 -5.20 37.85 -10.31
CA GLY A 133 -4.05 37.36 -11.08
C GLY A 133 -3.03 36.54 -10.28
N GLN A 134 -3.29 36.27 -8.99
CA GLN A 134 -2.52 35.29 -8.21
C GLN A 134 -3.04 33.87 -8.44
N SER A 135 -2.23 32.86 -8.12
CA SER A 135 -2.70 31.48 -8.06
C SER A 135 -3.66 31.30 -6.88
N ALA A 136 -4.58 30.32 -7.00
CA ALA A 136 -5.48 29.95 -5.90
C ALA A 136 -4.70 29.62 -4.62
N GLN A 137 -3.57 28.92 -4.75
CA GLN A 137 -2.69 28.56 -3.64
C GLN A 137 -2.13 29.79 -2.92
N ALA A 138 -1.55 30.74 -3.65
CA ALA A 138 -0.95 31.93 -3.05
C ALA A 138 -1.99 32.79 -2.29
N ALA A 139 -3.22 32.87 -2.83
CA ALA A 139 -4.29 33.58 -2.18
C ALA A 139 -4.82 32.84 -0.93
N ALA A 140 -4.92 31.51 -0.99
CA ALA A 140 -5.29 30.68 0.16
C ALA A 140 -4.24 30.73 1.28
N GLU A 141 -2.95 30.78 0.96
CA GLU A 141 -1.87 30.96 1.94
C GLU A 141 -1.96 32.30 2.68
N ARG A 142 -2.40 33.37 2.01
CA ARG A 142 -2.65 34.67 2.66
C ARG A 142 -3.88 34.67 3.57
N LEU A 143 -4.91 33.92 3.19
CA LEU A 143 -6.12 33.76 4.00
C LEU A 143 -5.80 32.99 5.29
N ARG A 144 -4.88 32.03 5.20
CA ARG A 144 -4.36 31.23 6.32
C ARG A 144 -3.37 32.02 7.19
N GLY A 145 -3.14 31.53 8.41
CA GLY A 145 -2.21 32.09 9.37
C GLY A 145 -2.42 31.51 10.76
N GLU A 146 -1.63 31.94 11.75
CA GLU A 146 -1.79 31.46 13.13
C GLU A 146 -3.20 31.80 13.68
N PRO A 147 -3.89 30.85 14.35
CA PRO A 147 -5.14 31.15 15.05
C PRO A 147 -5.01 32.34 16.01
N GLY A 148 -6.04 33.19 16.06
CA GLY A 148 -6.06 34.42 16.85
C GLY A 148 -5.43 35.64 16.16
N THR A 149 -4.71 35.47 15.05
CA THR A 149 -4.26 36.61 14.22
C THR A 149 -5.39 37.19 13.39
N GLN A 150 -5.24 38.42 12.89
CA GLN A 150 -6.26 39.06 12.06
C GLN A 150 -5.86 39.10 10.58
N VAL A 151 -6.86 39.12 9.71
CA VAL A 151 -6.75 39.38 8.27
C VAL A 151 -7.85 40.33 7.84
N THR A 152 -7.51 41.32 7.02
CA THR A 152 -8.48 42.21 6.38
C THR A 152 -8.84 41.64 5.02
N VAL A 153 -10.09 41.22 4.85
CA VAL A 153 -10.63 40.67 3.61
C VAL A 153 -11.44 41.74 2.91
N THR A 154 -10.97 42.20 1.75
CA THR A 154 -11.71 43.12 0.88
C THR A 154 -12.55 42.31 -0.11
N VAL A 155 -13.86 42.43 0.01
CA VAL A 155 -14.86 41.75 -0.81
C VAL A 155 -15.52 42.74 -1.77
N LEU A 156 -15.85 42.27 -2.98
CA LEU A 156 -16.73 42.92 -3.93
C LEU A 156 -18.06 42.17 -3.95
N ARG A 157 -19.16 42.84 -3.58
CA ARG A 157 -20.54 42.32 -3.64
C ARG A 157 -21.38 43.30 -4.43
N ASN A 158 -22.02 42.84 -5.52
CA ASN A 158 -22.85 43.69 -6.39
C ASN A 158 -22.14 44.99 -6.86
N GLY A 159 -20.81 44.95 -7.03
CA GLY A 159 -20.00 46.10 -7.44
C GLY A 159 -19.57 47.04 -6.31
N GLU A 160 -19.99 46.81 -5.07
CA GLU A 160 -19.57 47.59 -3.89
C GLU A 160 -18.43 46.88 -3.16
N ARG A 161 -17.41 47.66 -2.75
CA ARG A 161 -16.27 47.15 -1.97
C ARG A 161 -16.55 47.26 -0.48
N MET A 162 -16.32 46.18 0.25
CA MET A 162 -16.48 46.07 1.69
C MET A 162 -15.24 45.43 2.29
N ASP A 163 -14.75 45.98 3.41
CA ASP A 163 -13.63 45.44 4.16
C ASP A 163 -14.13 44.74 5.43
N TYR A 164 -13.69 43.50 5.62
CA TYR A 164 -13.98 42.70 6.80
C TYR A 164 -12.69 42.39 7.55
N VAL A 165 -12.58 42.81 8.80
CA VAL A 165 -11.48 42.39 9.68
C VAL A 165 -11.91 41.11 10.36
N LEU A 166 -11.27 40.00 9.98
CA LEU A 166 -11.58 38.67 10.48
C LEU A 166 -10.45 38.21 11.40
N THR A 167 -10.80 37.70 12.56
CA THR A 167 -9.85 36.97 13.41
C THR A 167 -9.82 35.53 12.92
N ARG A 168 -8.65 35.00 12.57
CA ARG A 168 -8.47 33.61 12.18
C ARG A 168 -8.85 32.72 13.36
N GLU A 169 -9.75 31.78 13.13
CA GLU A 169 -10.09 30.72 14.09
C GLU A 169 -9.46 29.41 13.60
N GLU A 170 -9.19 28.50 14.53
CA GLU A 170 -8.65 27.19 14.21
C GLU A 170 -9.63 26.44 13.29
N LEU A 171 -9.12 26.00 12.14
CA LEU A 171 -9.77 25.14 11.18
C LEU A 171 -9.05 23.80 11.23
N VAL A 172 -9.80 22.75 11.55
CA VAL A 172 -9.33 21.37 11.47
C VAL A 172 -9.73 20.84 10.09
N ILE A 173 -8.75 20.43 9.29
CA ILE A 173 -8.97 19.74 8.02
C ILE A 173 -8.67 18.26 8.27
N PRO A 174 -9.72 17.41 8.36
CA PRO A 174 -9.53 16.00 8.63
C PRO A 174 -8.73 15.31 7.53
N THR A 175 -7.83 14.42 7.90
CA THR A 175 -7.16 13.53 6.93
C THR A 175 -8.09 12.43 6.42
N THR A 176 -9.16 12.17 7.18
CA THR A 176 -10.23 11.23 6.85
C THR A 176 -11.58 11.93 6.82
N THR A 177 -12.33 11.79 5.73
CA THR A 177 -13.67 12.38 5.59
C THR A 177 -14.64 11.38 4.99
N THR A 178 -15.91 11.44 5.40
CA THR A 178 -16.98 10.59 4.86
C THR A 178 -18.07 11.42 4.19
N SER A 179 -18.58 10.94 3.05
CA SER A 179 -19.71 11.50 2.32
C SER A 179 -20.66 10.40 1.83
N LEU A 180 -21.88 10.76 1.41
CA LEU A 180 -22.84 9.82 0.84
C LEU A 180 -23.06 10.14 -0.64
N LEU A 181 -22.54 9.30 -1.53
CA LEU A 181 -22.72 9.45 -2.97
C LEU A 181 -24.02 8.77 -3.41
N ASN A 182 -24.77 9.44 -4.29
CA ASN A 182 -26.06 9.00 -4.81
C ASN A 182 -27.10 8.59 -3.75
N GLY A 183 -26.91 9.01 -2.50
CA GLY A 183 -27.79 8.65 -1.39
C GLY A 183 -27.65 7.21 -0.90
N HIS A 184 -26.71 6.40 -1.39
CA HIS A 184 -26.57 4.99 -0.98
C HIS A 184 -25.12 4.45 -0.95
N ILE A 185 -24.12 5.21 -1.41
CA ILE A 185 -22.71 4.79 -1.34
C ILE A 185 -22.00 5.60 -0.27
N GLY A 186 -21.60 4.97 0.82
CA GLY A 186 -20.72 5.60 1.81
C GLY A 186 -19.31 5.74 1.22
N TYR A 187 -18.84 6.96 1.01
CA TYR A 187 -17.53 7.25 0.42
C TYR A 187 -16.61 7.87 1.45
N ILE A 188 -15.59 7.13 1.87
CA ILE A 188 -14.56 7.56 2.82
C ILE A 188 -13.29 7.88 2.03
N THR A 189 -12.75 9.08 2.19
CA THR A 189 -11.39 9.41 1.73
C THR A 189 -10.48 9.41 2.94
N CYS A 190 -9.34 8.72 2.87
CA CYS A 190 -8.32 8.72 3.91
C CYS A 190 -6.95 8.98 3.27
N THR A 191 -6.34 10.11 3.61
CA THR A 191 -5.08 10.59 3.01
C THR A 191 -3.83 10.17 3.79
N THR A 192 -3.97 9.87 5.09
CA THR A 192 -2.95 9.28 5.96
C THR A 192 -3.62 8.64 7.17
N PHE A 193 -2.99 7.61 7.74
CA PHE A 193 -3.44 6.97 8.98
C PHE A 193 -2.82 7.64 10.21
N GLY A 194 -3.62 8.46 10.88
CA GLY A 194 -3.26 9.23 12.07
C GLY A 194 -3.98 8.79 13.35
N GLU A 195 -3.73 9.52 14.44
CA GLU A 195 -4.38 9.31 15.74
C GLU A 195 -5.91 9.47 15.64
N GLU A 196 -6.38 10.44 14.87
CA GLU A 196 -7.81 10.75 14.73
C GLU A 196 -8.55 9.83 13.74
N THR A 197 -7.83 9.00 12.97
CA THR A 197 -8.41 8.23 11.86
C THR A 197 -9.48 7.23 12.31
N GLU A 198 -9.26 6.52 13.41
CA GLU A 198 -10.24 5.56 13.94
C GLU A 198 -11.58 6.26 14.23
N GLY A 199 -11.55 7.40 14.93
CA GLY A 199 -12.75 8.17 15.24
C GLY A 199 -13.51 8.60 13.99
N HIS A 200 -12.79 9.12 12.98
CA HIS A 200 -13.40 9.55 11.71
C HIS A 200 -14.06 8.40 10.95
N PHE A 201 -13.46 7.20 10.95
CA PHE A 201 -14.07 6.01 10.35
C PHE A 201 -15.32 5.56 11.12
N VAL A 202 -15.24 5.47 12.46
CA VAL A 202 -16.36 5.04 13.30
C VAL A 202 -17.56 5.98 13.13
N GLU A 203 -17.34 7.29 13.26
CA GLU A 203 -18.38 8.30 13.12
C GLU A 203 -18.96 8.32 11.70
N GLY A 204 -18.10 8.27 10.69
CA GLY A 204 -18.49 8.25 9.28
C GLY A 204 -19.36 7.05 8.92
N ILE A 205 -18.97 5.86 9.38
CA ILE A 205 -19.73 4.63 9.14
C ILE A 205 -21.09 4.71 9.84
N GLN A 206 -21.11 4.98 11.15
CA GLN A 206 -22.35 5.01 11.93
C GLN A 206 -23.34 6.08 11.44
N ALA A 207 -22.86 7.24 11.00
CA ALA A 207 -23.72 8.31 10.51
C ALA A 207 -24.41 7.97 9.18
N ASN A 208 -23.83 7.08 8.37
CA ASN A 208 -24.31 6.79 7.02
C ASN A 208 -24.80 5.35 6.82
N ASP A 209 -24.53 4.41 7.73
CA ASP A 209 -24.86 2.97 7.60
C ASP A 209 -26.36 2.70 7.34
N ALA A 210 -27.27 3.54 7.85
CA ALA A 210 -28.70 3.37 7.59
C ALA A 210 -29.11 3.71 6.14
N ALA A 211 -28.31 4.50 5.44
CA ALA A 211 -28.56 4.92 4.06
C ALA A 211 -27.63 4.22 3.06
N ALA A 212 -26.39 3.94 3.46
CA ALA A 212 -25.41 3.27 2.64
C ALA A 212 -25.74 1.77 2.51
N ASP A 213 -25.72 1.25 1.29
CA ASP A 213 -25.76 -0.19 1.02
C ASP A 213 -24.45 -0.70 0.43
N ARG A 214 -23.51 0.19 0.12
CA ARG A 214 -22.15 -0.09 -0.37
C ARG A 214 -21.19 0.96 0.17
N TRP A 215 -19.94 0.56 0.36
CA TRP A 215 -18.87 1.45 0.81
C TRP A 215 -17.76 1.56 -0.23
N ILE A 216 -17.16 2.74 -0.32
CA ILE A 216 -15.90 2.96 -1.04
C ILE A 216 -14.95 3.67 -0.07
N VAL A 217 -13.75 3.12 0.10
CA VAL A 217 -12.66 3.74 0.85
C VAL A 217 -11.54 4.06 -0.14
N ASP A 218 -11.24 5.35 -0.31
CA ASP A 218 -10.22 5.82 -1.24
C ASP A 218 -8.89 6.04 -0.52
N LEU A 219 -7.91 5.19 -0.84
CA LEU A 219 -6.53 5.20 -0.32
C LEU A 219 -5.50 5.48 -1.42
N ARG A 220 -5.94 5.94 -2.61
CA ARG A 220 -5.03 6.34 -3.68
C ARG A 220 -4.14 7.50 -3.22
N GLY A 221 -2.84 7.38 -3.45
CA GLY A 221 -1.83 8.33 -2.98
C GLY A 221 -1.54 8.31 -1.47
N ASN A 222 -2.21 7.46 -0.69
CA ASN A 222 -2.00 7.38 0.77
C ASN A 222 -0.77 6.51 1.11
N GLY A 223 0.33 7.16 1.48
CA GLY A 223 1.60 6.53 1.83
C GLY A 223 1.63 5.75 3.17
N GLY A 224 0.53 5.70 3.90
CA GLY A 224 0.37 4.92 5.13
C GLY A 224 0.20 5.78 6.38
N GLY A 225 0.93 5.44 7.44
CA GLY A 225 0.80 6.05 8.76
C GLY A 225 0.85 5.01 9.88
N SER A 226 0.03 5.19 10.91
CA SER A 226 -0.07 4.30 12.06
C SER A 226 -0.65 2.93 11.69
N VAL A 227 0.08 1.86 12.03
CA VAL A 227 -0.40 0.47 11.89
C VAL A 227 -1.69 0.27 12.70
N SER A 228 -1.70 0.74 13.94
CA SER A 228 -2.86 0.61 14.83
C SER A 228 -4.10 1.28 14.24
N ALA A 229 -3.97 2.48 13.68
CA ALA A 229 -5.09 3.17 13.04
C ALA A 229 -5.64 2.39 11.83
N ALA A 230 -4.77 1.82 10.99
CA ALA A 230 -5.19 0.95 9.88
C ALA A 230 -5.87 -0.34 10.35
N VAL A 231 -5.38 -0.95 11.44
CA VAL A 231 -5.98 -2.12 12.09
C VAL A 231 -7.38 -1.81 12.60
N GLN A 232 -7.57 -0.70 13.30
CA GLN A 232 -8.88 -0.32 13.83
C GLN A 232 -9.86 0.05 12.70
N ALA A 233 -9.43 0.87 11.74
CA ALA A 233 -10.24 1.27 10.60
C ALA A 233 -10.64 0.07 9.72
N GLY A 234 -9.71 -0.85 9.42
CA GLY A 234 -9.98 -2.06 8.65
C GLY A 234 -10.89 -3.03 9.42
N GLY A 235 -10.65 -3.17 10.72
CA GLY A 235 -11.46 -3.97 11.64
C GLY A 235 -12.92 -3.52 11.72
N ALA A 236 -13.20 -2.22 11.57
CA ALA A 236 -14.57 -1.72 11.51
C ALA A 236 -15.42 -2.35 10.37
N PHE A 237 -14.78 -2.79 9.27
CA PHE A 237 -15.42 -3.52 8.17
C PHE A 237 -15.24 -5.04 8.27
N ALA A 238 -14.04 -5.50 8.65
CA ALA A 238 -13.67 -6.91 8.66
C ALA A 238 -14.15 -7.67 9.90
N GLY A 239 -14.34 -6.97 11.02
CA GLY A 239 -14.76 -7.51 12.31
C GLY A 239 -13.60 -8.00 13.18
N GLN A 240 -13.95 -8.61 14.31
CA GLN A 240 -13.01 -9.06 15.33
C GLN A 240 -11.98 -10.08 14.78
N GLY A 241 -10.72 -9.93 15.19
CA GLY A 241 -9.65 -10.87 14.89
C GLY A 241 -8.29 -10.21 14.74
N SER A 242 -7.25 -11.03 14.58
CA SER A 242 -5.91 -10.56 14.22
C SER A 242 -5.93 -9.99 12.81
N GLN A 243 -5.58 -8.71 12.70
CA GLN A 243 -5.63 -7.95 11.45
C GLN A 243 -4.26 -7.90 10.76
N VAL A 244 -3.17 -8.03 11.53
CA VAL A 244 -1.81 -8.04 11.01
C VAL A 244 -0.87 -8.74 12.01
N TYR A 245 0.16 -9.40 11.48
CA TYR A 245 1.26 -9.97 12.26
C TYR A 245 2.56 -9.23 11.96
N LEU A 246 3.31 -8.87 12.98
CA LEU A 246 4.58 -8.15 12.91
C LEU A 246 5.71 -9.10 13.34
N ARG A 247 6.61 -9.41 12.41
CA ARG A 247 7.79 -10.24 12.69
C ARG A 247 9.01 -9.39 12.95
N ASP A 248 9.63 -9.56 14.12
CA ASP A 248 10.89 -8.91 14.45
C ASP A 248 12.10 -9.63 13.85
N LYS A 249 13.30 -9.05 14.02
CA LYS A 249 14.56 -9.64 13.58
C LYS A 249 14.92 -10.96 14.26
N ALA A 250 14.37 -11.23 15.46
CA ALA A 250 14.58 -12.48 16.17
C ALA A 250 13.66 -13.59 15.64
N GLY A 251 12.74 -13.26 14.73
CA GLY A 251 11.76 -14.17 14.15
C GLY A 251 10.52 -14.37 15.03
N SER A 252 10.31 -13.52 16.03
CA SER A 252 9.11 -13.54 16.88
C SER A 252 7.98 -12.74 16.24
N TYR A 253 6.75 -13.21 16.37
CA TYR A 253 5.56 -12.52 15.87
C TYR A 253 4.77 -11.88 17.00
N ALA A 254 4.37 -10.62 16.80
CA ALA A 254 3.29 -9.97 17.53
C ALA A 254 2.08 -9.86 16.60
N ALA A 255 0.86 -9.99 17.15
CA ALA A 255 -0.37 -9.77 16.40
C ALA A 255 -1.02 -8.47 16.89
N GLU A 256 -1.46 -7.63 15.96
CA GLU A 256 -2.39 -6.56 16.27
C GLU A 256 -3.80 -7.00 15.87
N ALA A 257 -4.76 -6.77 16.76
CA ALA A 257 -6.12 -7.24 16.64
C ALA A 257 -7.12 -6.09 16.74
N TYR A 258 -8.26 -6.30 16.10
CA TYR A 258 -9.48 -5.55 16.34
C TYR A 258 -10.38 -6.40 17.22
N GLU A 259 -10.93 -5.81 18.29
CA GLU A 259 -11.67 -6.57 19.31
C GLU A 259 -13.19 -6.39 19.19
N ASP A 260 -13.65 -5.37 18.47
CA ASP A 260 -15.06 -5.04 18.35
C ASP A 260 -15.73 -5.77 17.17
N GLY A 261 -17.07 -5.67 17.13
CA GLY A 261 -17.87 -6.14 16.00
C GLY A 261 -17.73 -5.22 14.78
N LYS A 262 -18.18 -5.73 13.62
CA LYS A 262 -18.33 -4.90 12.43
C LYS A 262 -19.30 -3.75 12.69
N LEU A 263 -18.98 -2.57 12.16
CA LEU A 263 -19.86 -1.40 12.21
C LEU A 263 -20.89 -1.40 11.07
N THR A 264 -20.61 -2.12 9.99
CA THR A 264 -21.52 -2.30 8.84
C THR A 264 -21.48 -3.75 8.36
N MET A 265 -22.59 -4.23 7.81
CA MET A 265 -22.67 -5.56 7.18
C MET A 265 -22.54 -5.50 5.65
N ASP A 266 -22.50 -4.29 5.09
CA ASP A 266 -22.39 -4.07 3.65
C ASP A 266 -20.93 -4.10 3.18
N PRO A 267 -20.68 -4.52 1.93
CA PRO A 267 -19.32 -4.69 1.43
C PRO A 267 -18.67 -3.35 1.08
N VAL A 268 -17.34 -3.34 1.15
CA VAL A 268 -16.51 -2.17 0.85
C VAL A 268 -15.61 -2.39 -0.37
N VAL A 269 -15.50 -1.39 -1.22
CA VAL A 269 -14.46 -1.30 -2.24
C VAL A 269 -13.33 -0.42 -1.71
N VAL A 270 -12.09 -0.88 -1.77
CA VAL A 270 -10.90 -0.08 -1.46
C VAL A 270 -10.26 0.34 -2.77
N LEU A 271 -10.16 1.64 -3.02
CA LEU A 271 -9.41 2.19 -4.14
C LEU A 271 -7.94 2.35 -3.76
N VAL A 272 -7.05 1.84 -4.60
CA VAL A 272 -5.60 1.85 -4.38
C VAL A 272 -4.85 2.25 -5.64
N ASP A 273 -3.63 2.74 -5.48
CA ASP A 273 -2.70 2.99 -6.58
C ASP A 273 -1.24 2.73 -6.16
N GLY A 274 -0.28 3.01 -7.05
CA GLY A 274 1.16 2.90 -6.76
C GLY A 274 1.67 3.81 -5.62
N GLY A 275 0.88 4.79 -5.17
CA GLY A 275 1.15 5.63 -4.00
C GLY A 275 0.58 5.07 -2.70
N THR A 276 -0.32 4.10 -2.76
CA THR A 276 -0.83 3.37 -1.60
C THR A 276 0.28 2.53 -0.97
N ALA A 277 0.68 2.80 0.28
CA ALA A 277 1.81 2.12 0.92
C ALA A 277 1.58 1.84 2.41
N SER A 278 2.33 0.87 2.97
CA SER A 278 2.47 0.65 4.42
C SER A 278 1.13 0.40 5.12
N ALA A 279 0.72 1.24 6.10
CA ALA A 279 -0.56 1.09 6.79
C ALA A 279 -1.77 1.02 5.84
N SER A 280 -1.73 1.71 4.69
CA SER A 280 -2.77 1.62 3.66
C SER A 280 -2.82 0.25 2.99
N GLU A 281 -1.66 -0.39 2.81
CA GLU A 281 -1.56 -1.77 2.31
C GLU A 281 -2.07 -2.76 3.35
N ILE A 282 -1.82 -2.51 4.64
CA ILE A 282 -2.40 -3.32 5.73
C ILE A 282 -3.93 -3.23 5.68
N PHE A 283 -4.51 -2.03 5.57
CA PHE A 283 -5.96 -1.86 5.41
C PHE A 283 -6.49 -2.63 4.19
N ALA A 284 -5.86 -2.47 3.02
CA ALA A 284 -6.27 -3.16 1.80
C ALA A 284 -6.20 -4.70 1.96
N SER A 285 -5.13 -5.22 2.57
CA SER A 285 -4.98 -6.64 2.88
C SER A 285 -6.05 -7.15 3.86
N ILE A 286 -6.38 -6.39 4.90
CA ILE A 286 -7.45 -6.72 5.86
C ILE A 286 -8.78 -6.94 5.11
N ILE A 287 -9.18 -5.97 4.28
CA ILE A 287 -10.45 -6.03 3.55
C ILE A 287 -10.46 -7.20 2.55
N ARG A 288 -9.37 -7.33 1.79
CA ARG A 288 -9.25 -8.33 0.73
C ARG A 288 -9.24 -9.75 1.28
N ASP A 289 -8.45 -10.01 2.32
CA ASP A 289 -8.13 -11.36 2.78
C ASP A 289 -9.19 -11.91 3.75
N GLN A 290 -9.93 -11.04 4.44
CA GLN A 290 -11.07 -11.44 5.27
C GLN A 290 -12.40 -11.36 4.53
N ASN A 291 -12.38 -11.16 3.20
CA ASN A 291 -13.56 -11.06 2.35
C ASN A 291 -14.56 -10.00 2.84
N ALA A 292 -14.09 -8.86 3.37
CA ALA A 292 -14.97 -7.74 3.70
C ALA A 292 -15.39 -6.95 2.45
N GLY A 293 -14.68 -7.13 1.34
CA GLY A 293 -15.02 -6.50 0.08
C GLY A 293 -13.95 -6.69 -1.00
N LEU A 294 -13.75 -5.69 -1.85
CA LEU A 294 -12.83 -5.73 -2.99
C LEU A 294 -11.75 -4.65 -2.92
N VAL A 295 -10.58 -4.93 -3.45
CA VAL A 295 -9.53 -3.93 -3.73
C VAL A 295 -9.47 -3.68 -5.24
N ILE A 296 -9.55 -2.42 -5.67
CA ILE A 296 -9.60 -2.03 -7.09
C ILE A 296 -8.58 -0.92 -7.37
N GLY A 297 -7.83 -1.05 -8.45
CA GLY A 297 -6.90 -0.03 -8.93
C GLY A 297 -5.62 -0.65 -9.48
N SER A 298 -4.49 0.06 -9.36
CA SER A 298 -3.18 -0.47 -9.70
C SER A 298 -2.53 -1.19 -8.51
N ARG A 299 -1.42 -1.88 -8.77
CA ARG A 299 -0.65 -2.56 -7.71
C ARG A 299 -0.05 -1.52 -6.76
N THR A 300 -0.16 -1.77 -5.46
CA THR A 300 0.33 -0.85 -4.42
C THR A 300 1.86 -0.86 -4.33
N TYR A 301 2.40 0.04 -3.51
CA TYR A 301 3.83 0.33 -3.45
C TYR A 301 4.71 -0.87 -3.03
N GLY A 302 4.23 -1.74 -2.13
CA GLY A 302 4.99 -2.90 -1.62
C GLY A 302 5.91 -2.60 -0.45
N LYS A 303 5.53 -1.67 0.45
CA LYS A 303 6.30 -1.34 1.65
C LYS A 303 5.88 -2.25 2.80
N GLY A 304 6.31 -3.51 2.77
CA GLY A 304 5.92 -4.55 3.73
C GLY A 304 6.64 -4.50 5.09
N VAL A 305 7.20 -3.35 5.46
CA VAL A 305 7.97 -3.16 6.69
C VAL A 305 7.39 -2.04 7.54
N ALA A 306 7.38 -2.24 8.86
CA ALA A 306 6.91 -1.27 9.84
C ALA A 306 8.07 -0.69 10.65
N GLN A 307 7.94 0.59 10.95
CA GLN A 307 8.91 1.32 11.74
C GLN A 307 8.43 1.45 13.18
N ILE A 308 9.38 1.44 14.11
CA ILE A 308 9.17 1.96 15.46
C ILE A 308 9.79 3.34 15.57
N LEU A 309 9.24 4.13 16.48
CA LEU A 309 9.70 5.47 16.77
C LEU A 309 10.36 5.47 18.14
N LEU A 310 11.65 5.79 18.18
CA LEU A 310 12.45 5.86 19.39
C LEU A 310 12.71 7.32 19.72
N ASP A 311 12.31 7.77 20.91
CA ASP A 311 12.38 9.17 21.33
C ASP A 311 12.55 9.29 22.85
N GLU A 312 12.42 10.50 23.40
CA GLU A 312 12.55 10.75 24.83
C GLU A 312 11.52 10.01 25.69
N THR A 313 10.37 9.62 25.13
CA THR A 313 9.29 8.93 25.86
C THR A 313 9.70 7.50 26.19
N ASN A 314 10.34 6.81 25.25
CA ASN A 314 10.70 5.40 25.39
C ASN A 314 12.21 5.18 25.64
N TYR A 315 13.06 6.16 25.34
CA TYR A 315 14.51 6.15 25.57
C TYR A 315 15.02 7.49 26.13
N PRO A 316 14.58 7.93 27.33
CA PRO A 316 14.94 9.24 27.92
C PRO A 316 16.44 9.39 28.25
N GLY A 317 17.22 8.31 28.22
CA GLY A 317 18.67 8.35 28.40
C GLY A 317 19.46 8.47 27.10
N SER A 318 18.79 8.40 25.95
CA SER A 318 19.39 8.43 24.60
C SER A 318 18.89 9.59 23.77
N PHE A 319 17.66 10.05 24.01
CA PHE A 319 17.07 11.22 23.37
C PHE A 319 16.77 12.25 24.45
N THR A 320 17.37 13.43 24.33
CA THR A 320 17.25 14.50 25.35
C THR A 320 16.98 15.88 24.77
N GLU A 321 16.98 16.02 23.46
CA GLU A 321 16.82 17.31 22.77
C GLU A 321 15.53 17.38 21.96
N GLY A 322 14.61 16.42 22.15
CA GLY A 322 13.42 16.25 21.33
C GLY A 322 13.70 15.59 19.98
N ASP A 323 14.90 15.03 19.79
CA ASP A 323 15.27 14.22 18.65
C ASP A 323 14.63 12.82 18.69
N ALA A 324 14.58 12.16 17.54
CA ALA A 324 14.00 10.82 17.42
C ALA A 324 14.72 9.96 16.37
N LEU A 325 14.71 8.65 16.58
CA LEU A 325 15.15 7.66 15.60
C LEU A 325 13.97 6.79 15.20
N LYS A 326 13.59 6.86 13.93
CA LYS A 326 12.63 5.96 13.29
C LYS A 326 13.39 4.77 12.71
N VAL A 327 13.08 3.56 13.16
CA VAL A 327 13.81 2.34 12.78
C VAL A 327 12.87 1.33 12.14
N THR A 328 13.24 0.82 10.97
CA THR A 328 12.55 -0.34 10.37
C THR A 328 12.81 -1.58 11.21
N ALA A 329 11.80 -1.99 11.98
CA ALA A 329 11.96 -2.99 13.04
C ALA A 329 11.16 -4.27 12.79
N TYR A 330 10.14 -4.21 11.94
CA TYR A 330 9.27 -5.35 11.68
C TYR A 330 9.01 -5.52 10.19
N ARG A 331 8.84 -6.78 9.77
CA ARG A 331 8.14 -7.11 8.53
C ARG A 331 6.71 -7.49 8.89
N TYR A 332 5.73 -6.95 8.19
CA TYR A 332 4.33 -7.25 8.46
C TYR A 332 3.76 -8.30 7.50
N PHE A 333 2.78 -9.03 8.00
CA PHE A 333 2.07 -10.09 7.30
C PHE A 333 0.57 -9.89 7.51
N ALA A 334 -0.18 -10.01 6.43
CA ALA A 334 -1.63 -9.94 6.39
C ALA A 334 -2.27 -11.08 7.23
N PRO A 335 -3.60 -11.06 7.48
CA PRO A 335 -4.26 -12.08 8.29
C PRO A 335 -4.05 -13.53 7.82
N ASN A 336 -3.82 -13.74 6.52
CA ASN A 336 -3.51 -15.04 5.94
C ASN A 336 -2.03 -15.48 6.08
N GLY A 337 -1.18 -14.64 6.67
CA GLY A 337 0.25 -14.90 6.88
C GLY A 337 1.15 -14.55 5.69
N THR A 338 0.66 -13.81 4.69
CA THR A 338 1.46 -13.32 3.55
C THR A 338 1.96 -11.91 3.75
N THR A 339 3.16 -11.62 3.24
CA THR A 339 3.67 -10.24 3.18
C THR A 339 3.51 -9.64 1.78
N ALA A 340 3.15 -8.36 1.73
CA ALA A 340 3.20 -7.53 0.52
C ALA A 340 4.60 -6.89 0.32
N ASP A 341 5.58 -7.20 1.18
CA ASP A 341 6.93 -6.62 1.10
C ASP A 341 7.56 -6.90 -0.26
N ARG A 342 7.93 -5.84 -0.99
CA ARG A 342 8.46 -5.90 -2.36
C ARG A 342 7.49 -6.47 -3.40
N VAL A 343 6.23 -6.76 -3.04
CA VAL A 343 5.19 -7.28 -3.95
C VAL A 343 4.11 -6.25 -4.23
N GLY A 344 3.73 -5.50 -3.20
CA GLY A 344 2.46 -4.78 -3.16
C GLY A 344 1.27 -5.71 -2.93
N VAL A 345 0.17 -5.13 -2.47
CA VAL A 345 -1.14 -5.74 -2.53
C VAL A 345 -1.55 -5.79 -4.00
N ILE A 346 -1.74 -7.00 -4.50
CA ILE A 346 -2.34 -7.22 -5.82
C ILE A 346 -3.85 -6.97 -5.65
N PRO A 347 -4.43 -5.98 -6.35
CA PRO A 347 -5.86 -5.69 -6.26
C PRO A 347 -6.68 -6.87 -6.79
N ASP A 348 -7.92 -7.01 -6.32
CA ASP A 348 -8.87 -7.99 -6.87
C ASP A 348 -9.23 -7.67 -8.32
N LEU A 349 -9.25 -6.38 -8.68
CA LEU A 349 -9.39 -5.91 -10.06
C LEU A 349 -8.24 -4.96 -10.40
N LEU A 350 -7.33 -5.42 -11.25
CA LEU A 350 -6.21 -4.62 -11.76
C LEU A 350 -6.67 -3.70 -12.89
N VAL A 351 -6.96 -2.46 -12.52
CA VAL A 351 -7.53 -1.41 -13.38
C VAL A 351 -6.53 -0.26 -13.46
N ASP A 352 -6.46 0.41 -14.61
CA ASP A 352 -5.67 1.63 -14.75
C ASP A 352 -6.22 2.72 -13.82
N ASP A 353 -5.34 3.52 -13.22
CA ASP A 353 -5.71 4.54 -12.23
C ASP A 353 -6.74 5.54 -12.79
N ALA A 354 -6.72 5.78 -14.11
CA ALA A 354 -7.68 6.65 -14.79
C ALA A 354 -9.14 6.14 -14.72
N TYR A 355 -9.36 4.84 -14.51
CA TYR A 355 -10.69 4.23 -14.49
C TYR A 355 -11.07 3.62 -13.14
N ALA A 356 -10.14 3.53 -12.18
CA ALA A 356 -10.36 2.81 -10.92
C ALA A 356 -11.61 3.30 -10.15
N ALA A 357 -11.75 4.63 -9.99
CA ALA A 357 -12.90 5.22 -9.29
C ALA A 357 -14.24 4.96 -10.02
N ASP A 358 -14.25 5.10 -11.34
CA ASP A 358 -15.46 4.86 -12.14
C ASP A 358 -15.84 3.38 -12.13
N VAL A 359 -14.87 2.46 -12.16
CA VAL A 359 -15.12 1.01 -12.01
C VAL A 359 -15.71 0.68 -10.64
N ALA A 360 -15.15 1.24 -9.57
CA ALA A 360 -15.68 1.07 -8.21
C ALA A 360 -17.11 1.59 -8.11
N TYR A 361 -17.38 2.76 -8.70
CA TYR A 361 -18.72 3.35 -8.76
C TYR A 361 -19.70 2.45 -9.53
N LEU A 362 -19.32 1.96 -10.72
CA LEU A 362 -20.16 1.07 -11.52
C LEU A 362 -20.54 -0.19 -10.72
N LEU A 363 -19.57 -0.85 -10.06
CA LEU A 363 -19.79 -2.06 -9.25
C LEU A 363 -20.61 -1.82 -7.98
N SER A 364 -20.60 -0.59 -7.48
CA SER A 364 -21.31 -0.19 -6.27
C SER A 364 -22.77 0.16 -6.51
N SER A 365 -23.35 -0.17 -7.66
CA SER A 365 -24.79 0.03 -7.90
C SER A 365 -25.62 -0.81 -6.91
N SER A 366 -26.76 -0.28 -6.45
CA SER A 366 -27.69 -1.02 -5.59
C SER A 366 -28.22 -2.29 -6.29
N ALA A 367 -28.57 -3.29 -5.48
CA ALA A 367 -29.26 -4.46 -5.99
C ALA A 367 -30.62 -4.10 -6.63
N PRO A 368 -31.05 -4.78 -7.71
CA PRO A 368 -32.33 -4.49 -8.34
C PRO A 368 -33.52 -4.72 -7.40
N ALA A 369 -34.40 -3.72 -7.29
CA ALA A 369 -35.65 -3.80 -6.52
C ALA A 369 -36.75 -4.55 -7.29
N GLY A 370 -36.52 -5.82 -7.60
CA GLY A 370 -37.51 -6.75 -8.15
C GLY A 370 -37.59 -6.86 -9.68
N ASP A 371 -36.95 -5.97 -10.45
CA ASP A 371 -36.73 -6.19 -11.88
C ASP A 371 -35.25 -6.18 -12.19
N THR A 372 -34.76 -7.29 -12.73
CA THR A 372 -33.35 -7.50 -13.09
C THR A 372 -32.98 -6.86 -14.42
N TYR A 373 -33.95 -6.45 -15.25
CA TYR A 373 -33.64 -5.89 -16.57
C TYR A 373 -32.73 -4.65 -16.48
N GLY A 374 -31.74 -4.57 -17.37
CA GLY A 374 -30.76 -3.48 -17.36
C GLY A 374 -29.67 -3.59 -16.27
N GLN A 375 -29.58 -4.72 -15.57
CA GLN A 375 -28.53 -4.98 -14.59
C GLN A 375 -27.55 -6.04 -15.08
N LEU A 376 -26.28 -5.85 -14.72
CA LEU A 376 -25.26 -6.88 -14.74
C LEU A 376 -24.91 -7.24 -13.28
N ARG A 377 -24.86 -8.52 -12.97
CA ARG A 377 -24.40 -9.04 -11.68
C ARG A 377 -23.03 -9.69 -11.85
N VAL A 378 -22.11 -9.32 -10.97
CA VAL A 378 -20.75 -9.84 -10.90
C VAL A 378 -20.59 -10.54 -9.56
N ASP A 379 -20.35 -11.86 -9.57
CA ASP A 379 -20.16 -12.63 -8.34
C ASP A 379 -18.65 -12.78 -8.08
N MET A 380 -18.09 -11.96 -7.19
CA MET A 380 -16.68 -11.98 -6.82
C MET A 380 -16.50 -11.60 -5.35
N LYS A 381 -16.24 -12.60 -4.49
CA LYS A 381 -16.34 -12.56 -3.01
C LYS A 381 -17.74 -12.21 -2.49
N TRP A 382 -18.28 -11.12 -3.00
CA TRP A 382 -19.63 -10.60 -2.81
C TRP A 382 -20.38 -10.55 -4.13
N ARG A 383 -21.67 -10.21 -4.04
CA ARG A 383 -22.50 -9.94 -5.20
C ARG A 383 -22.52 -8.44 -5.49
N TRP A 384 -21.91 -8.08 -6.60
CA TRP A 384 -21.84 -6.72 -7.11
C TRP A 384 -22.82 -6.53 -8.27
N TYR A 385 -23.26 -5.29 -8.47
CA TYR A 385 -24.23 -4.95 -9.50
C TYR A 385 -23.74 -3.75 -10.28
N VAL A 386 -24.04 -3.75 -11.57
CA VAL A 386 -23.74 -2.65 -12.48
C VAL A 386 -25.03 -2.28 -13.21
N ASP A 387 -25.43 -1.01 -13.10
CA ASP A 387 -26.48 -0.44 -13.95
C ASP A 387 -25.96 -0.28 -15.38
N LEU A 388 -26.51 -1.07 -16.31
CA LEU A 388 -26.07 -1.10 -17.69
C LEU A 388 -26.45 0.16 -18.45
N ASN A 389 -27.43 0.95 -18.01
CA ASN A 389 -27.71 2.24 -18.64
C ASN A 389 -26.54 3.20 -18.43
N THR A 390 -26.04 3.26 -17.19
CA THR A 390 -24.85 4.04 -16.84
C THR A 390 -23.60 3.48 -17.52
N ALA A 391 -23.35 2.17 -17.40
CA ALA A 391 -22.14 1.52 -17.91
C ALA A 391 -22.00 1.57 -19.44
N THR A 392 -23.12 1.61 -20.18
CA THR A 392 -23.12 1.61 -21.65
C THR A 392 -23.32 2.98 -22.28
N SER A 393 -23.46 4.02 -21.44
CA SER A 393 -23.43 5.42 -21.87
C SER A 393 -22.08 5.80 -22.49
N GLU A 394 -22.04 6.88 -23.27
CA GLU A 394 -20.80 7.36 -23.90
C GLU A 394 -19.66 7.59 -22.90
N THR A 395 -19.99 8.11 -21.72
CA THR A 395 -19.02 8.36 -20.64
C THR A 395 -18.72 7.12 -19.79
N GLY A 396 -19.63 6.14 -19.72
CA GLY A 396 -19.46 4.93 -18.91
C GLY A 396 -18.69 3.80 -19.61
N LYS A 397 -18.74 3.76 -20.95
CA LYS A 397 -18.12 2.68 -21.74
C LYS A 397 -16.62 2.46 -21.47
N PRO A 398 -15.78 3.50 -21.28
CA PRO A 398 -14.37 3.29 -20.95
C PRO A 398 -14.19 2.54 -19.63
N ALA A 399 -14.87 2.96 -18.56
CA ALA A 399 -14.83 2.29 -17.26
C ALA A 399 -15.43 0.88 -17.33
N PHE A 400 -16.52 0.69 -18.07
CA PHE A 400 -17.11 -0.64 -18.25
C PHE A 400 -16.18 -1.58 -19.01
N THR A 401 -15.47 -1.10 -20.03
CA THR A 401 -14.44 -1.85 -20.75
C THR A 401 -13.31 -2.24 -19.80
N ALA A 402 -12.80 -1.29 -19.01
CA ALA A 402 -11.75 -1.53 -18.03
C ALA A 402 -12.16 -2.56 -16.95
N LEU A 403 -13.41 -2.51 -16.49
CA LEU A 403 -13.98 -3.53 -15.60
C LEU A 403 -13.94 -4.91 -16.26
N LEU A 404 -14.45 -5.04 -17.49
CA LEU A 404 -14.52 -6.32 -18.19
C LEU A 404 -13.14 -6.94 -18.46
N GLU A 405 -12.13 -6.12 -18.74
CA GLU A 405 -10.74 -6.58 -18.94
C GLU A 405 -10.02 -6.98 -17.64
N ALA A 406 -10.42 -6.39 -16.51
CA ALA A 406 -9.83 -6.66 -15.21
C ALA A 406 -10.39 -7.94 -14.55
N LEU A 407 -11.51 -8.46 -15.04
CA LEU A 407 -12.12 -9.68 -14.51
C LEU A 407 -11.28 -10.92 -14.88
N PRO A 408 -10.96 -11.78 -13.90
CA PRO A 408 -10.50 -13.13 -14.19
C PRO A 408 -11.51 -13.88 -15.09
N ALA A 409 -11.01 -14.71 -16.00
CA ALA A 409 -11.84 -15.38 -17.01
C ALA A 409 -12.95 -16.27 -16.41
N GLN A 410 -12.72 -16.80 -15.21
CA GLN A 410 -13.64 -17.65 -14.46
C GLN A 410 -14.70 -16.89 -13.66
N THR A 411 -14.64 -15.55 -13.59
CA THR A 411 -15.57 -14.78 -12.76
C THR A 411 -17.00 -14.92 -13.27
N PRO A 412 -17.96 -15.40 -12.44
CA PRO A 412 -19.34 -15.56 -12.89
C PRO A 412 -20.03 -14.22 -13.13
N LEU A 413 -20.51 -14.03 -14.37
CA LEU A 413 -21.27 -12.86 -14.79
C LEU A 413 -22.70 -13.25 -15.19
N TRP A 414 -23.66 -12.43 -14.78
CA TRP A 414 -25.08 -12.69 -15.03
C TRP A 414 -25.77 -11.44 -15.55
N LEU A 415 -26.30 -11.53 -16.77
CA LEU A 415 -27.09 -10.48 -17.37
C LEU A 415 -28.57 -10.62 -16.96
N GLY A 416 -29.16 -9.52 -16.51
CA GLY A 416 -30.57 -9.47 -16.16
C GLY A 416 -31.50 -9.62 -17.37
N THR A 417 -32.48 -10.52 -17.26
CA THR A 417 -33.45 -10.81 -18.32
C THR A 417 -34.87 -10.32 -18.01
N GLY A 418 -35.07 -9.69 -16.86
CA GLY A 418 -36.34 -9.14 -16.42
C GLY A 418 -37.05 -9.98 -15.34
N GLY A 419 -37.88 -9.33 -14.54
CA GLY A 419 -38.55 -9.93 -13.38
C GLY A 419 -37.59 -10.12 -12.19
N THR A 420 -38.10 -10.73 -11.10
CA THR A 420 -37.42 -10.76 -9.79
C THR A 420 -36.12 -11.55 -9.76
N ASP A 421 -36.03 -12.61 -10.58
CA ASP A 421 -34.90 -13.56 -10.57
C ASP A 421 -34.41 -13.92 -11.97
N GLY A 422 -34.72 -13.09 -12.97
CA GLY A 422 -34.33 -13.32 -14.36
C GLY A 422 -32.84 -13.06 -14.58
N TRP A 423 -32.02 -14.13 -14.57
CA TRP A 423 -30.58 -14.04 -14.81
C TRP A 423 -30.13 -15.01 -15.88
N LYS A 424 -29.28 -14.56 -16.80
CA LYS A 424 -28.62 -15.41 -17.81
C LYS A 424 -27.11 -15.28 -17.67
N ALA A 425 -26.40 -16.40 -17.53
CA ALA A 425 -24.95 -16.43 -17.56
C ALA A 425 -24.41 -15.83 -18.87
N VAL A 426 -23.32 -15.07 -18.78
CA VAL A 426 -22.68 -14.36 -19.89
C VAL A 426 -21.18 -14.29 -19.65
N THR A 427 -20.39 -14.06 -20.69
CA THR A 427 -18.95 -13.79 -20.60
C THR A 427 -18.64 -12.31 -20.82
N ALA A 428 -17.45 -11.86 -20.39
CA ALA A 428 -16.98 -10.50 -20.66
C ALA A 428 -16.93 -10.19 -22.17
N GLY A 429 -16.49 -11.15 -22.98
CA GLY A 429 -16.47 -11.03 -24.45
C GLY A 429 -17.86 -10.86 -25.07
N GLU A 430 -18.84 -11.65 -24.62
CA GLU A 430 -20.24 -11.50 -25.09
C GLU A 430 -20.85 -10.15 -24.69
N LEU A 431 -20.51 -9.61 -23.52
CA LEU A 431 -20.91 -8.26 -23.10
C LEU A 431 -20.25 -7.18 -23.97
N ALA A 432 -18.94 -7.31 -24.23
CA ALA A 432 -18.21 -6.38 -25.08
C ALA A 432 -18.78 -6.32 -26.50
N GLU A 433 -19.08 -7.47 -27.10
CA GLU A 433 -19.74 -7.55 -28.41
C GLU A 433 -21.13 -6.90 -28.37
N ARG A 434 -21.97 -7.31 -27.41
CA ARG A 434 -23.35 -6.83 -27.27
C ARG A 434 -23.45 -5.31 -27.13
N TYR A 435 -22.53 -4.69 -26.40
CA TYR A 435 -22.56 -3.24 -26.12
C TYR A 435 -21.61 -2.42 -26.99
N SER A 436 -20.99 -3.07 -28.00
CA SER A 436 -20.06 -2.42 -28.95
C SER A 436 -18.94 -1.69 -28.21
N LEU A 437 -18.24 -2.41 -27.33
CA LEU A 437 -17.03 -1.95 -26.65
C LEU A 437 -15.84 -2.21 -27.57
N THR A 438 -15.57 -1.29 -28.49
CA THR A 438 -14.58 -1.49 -29.57
C THR A 438 -13.14 -1.56 -29.08
N ASP A 439 -12.86 -1.03 -27.89
CA ASP A 439 -11.52 -0.97 -27.30
C ASP A 439 -11.25 -2.16 -26.37
N TYR A 440 -12.21 -3.06 -26.19
CA TYR A 440 -12.06 -4.24 -25.34
C TYR A 440 -10.97 -5.18 -25.86
N ALA A 441 -9.94 -5.38 -25.05
CA ALA A 441 -8.83 -6.28 -25.31
C ALA A 441 -8.65 -7.26 -24.14
N PRO A 442 -9.13 -8.51 -24.24
CA PRO A 442 -8.90 -9.49 -23.17
C PRO A 442 -7.40 -9.75 -23.02
N ARG A 443 -6.95 -9.86 -21.77
CA ARG A 443 -5.54 -10.12 -21.43
C ARG A 443 -5.25 -11.63 -21.50
N THR A 444 -5.42 -12.23 -22.68
CA THR A 444 -5.25 -13.67 -22.92
C THR A 444 -4.28 -13.92 -24.09
N PHE A 445 -3.83 -15.18 -24.24
CA PHE A 445 -2.93 -15.59 -25.33
C PHE A 445 -3.61 -16.55 -26.30
N THR A 446 -3.17 -16.54 -27.56
CA THR A 446 -3.81 -17.31 -28.65
C THR A 446 -3.32 -18.75 -28.78
N ASP A 447 -2.23 -19.12 -28.12
CA ASP A 447 -1.50 -20.39 -28.31
C ASP A 447 -1.48 -21.29 -27.05
N ILE A 448 -2.37 -21.04 -26.10
CA ILE A 448 -2.43 -21.78 -24.83
C ILE A 448 -3.73 -22.57 -24.65
N GLU A 449 -4.64 -22.59 -25.63
CA GLU A 449 -5.93 -23.28 -25.51
C GLU A 449 -5.78 -24.78 -25.20
N ASP A 450 -4.73 -25.41 -25.71
CA ASP A 450 -4.42 -26.83 -25.49
C ASP A 450 -3.53 -27.09 -24.26
N SER A 451 -3.09 -26.05 -23.54
CA SER A 451 -2.26 -26.21 -22.34
C SER A 451 -3.14 -26.51 -21.12
N ASP A 452 -2.79 -27.52 -20.34
CA ASP A 452 -3.44 -27.81 -19.04
C ASP A 452 -3.30 -26.62 -18.06
N TYR A 453 -2.38 -25.69 -18.34
CA TYR A 453 -2.06 -24.52 -17.52
C TYR A 453 -2.69 -23.22 -18.03
N ALA A 454 -3.55 -23.26 -19.05
CA ALA A 454 -4.15 -22.07 -19.67
C ALA A 454 -4.82 -21.12 -18.66
N GLY A 455 -5.51 -21.68 -17.67
CA GLY A 455 -6.19 -20.90 -16.62
C GLY A 455 -5.22 -20.11 -15.74
N ALA A 456 -4.11 -20.74 -15.33
CA ALA A 456 -3.07 -20.08 -14.55
C ALA A 456 -2.39 -18.97 -15.35
N ILE A 457 -2.02 -19.25 -16.60
CA ILE A 457 -1.35 -18.30 -17.50
C ILE A 457 -2.26 -17.09 -17.76
N ASN A 458 -3.54 -17.32 -18.12
CA ASN A 458 -4.50 -16.23 -18.36
C ASN A 458 -4.74 -15.41 -17.09
N THR A 459 -4.81 -16.04 -15.92
CA THR A 459 -4.97 -15.31 -14.66
C THR A 459 -3.78 -14.40 -14.39
N LEU A 460 -2.56 -14.91 -14.54
CA LEU A 460 -1.36 -14.09 -14.39
C LEU A 460 -1.28 -12.96 -15.44
N ALA A 461 -1.78 -13.18 -16.66
CA ALA A 461 -1.87 -12.14 -17.69
C ALA A 461 -2.90 -11.06 -17.33
N THR A 462 -4.06 -11.43 -16.78
CA THR A 462 -5.06 -10.48 -16.26
C THR A 462 -4.43 -9.53 -15.24
N TYR A 463 -3.58 -10.05 -14.34
CA TYR A 463 -2.85 -9.26 -13.34
C TYR A 463 -1.51 -8.70 -13.83
N ARG A 464 -1.20 -8.79 -15.13
CA ARG A 464 0.04 -8.29 -15.76
C ARG A 464 1.32 -8.82 -15.08
N ILE A 465 1.26 -10.03 -14.52
CA ILE A 465 2.38 -10.74 -13.91
C ILE A 465 3.21 -11.44 -14.99
N VAL A 466 2.55 -12.02 -16.00
CA VAL A 466 3.21 -12.58 -17.18
C VAL A 466 2.88 -11.77 -18.42
N SER A 467 3.79 -11.80 -19.39
CA SER A 467 3.64 -11.15 -20.69
C SER A 467 3.97 -12.14 -21.81
N GLY A 468 3.32 -11.96 -22.96
CA GLY A 468 3.56 -12.75 -24.17
C GLY A 468 4.78 -12.26 -24.95
N SER A 469 5.00 -12.86 -26.11
CA SER A 469 6.15 -12.59 -27.00
C SER A 469 5.98 -11.33 -27.87
N GLY A 470 4.92 -10.55 -27.65
CA GLY A 470 4.59 -9.33 -28.42
C GLY A 470 3.83 -9.56 -29.73
N ASP A 471 3.62 -10.81 -30.12
CA ASP A 471 2.85 -11.25 -31.31
C ASP A 471 1.47 -11.86 -30.94
N GLY A 472 1.05 -11.74 -29.67
CA GLY A 472 -0.17 -12.34 -29.13
C GLY A 472 0.01 -13.76 -28.57
N THR A 473 1.21 -14.34 -28.66
CA THR A 473 1.52 -15.70 -28.17
C THR A 473 2.26 -15.68 -26.82
N PHE A 474 2.08 -16.74 -26.02
CA PHE A 474 2.80 -16.98 -24.77
C PHE A 474 4.02 -17.90 -24.96
N ARG A 475 3.95 -18.83 -25.91
CA ARG A 475 4.94 -19.88 -26.21
C ARG A 475 5.18 -20.81 -25.01
N PRO A 476 4.17 -21.60 -24.61
CA PRO A 476 4.21 -22.37 -23.35
C PRO A 476 5.40 -23.33 -23.25
N GLN A 477 5.78 -23.98 -24.37
CA GLN A 477 6.80 -25.02 -24.42
C GLN A 477 8.24 -24.51 -24.59
N ASP A 478 8.43 -23.20 -24.78
CA ASP A 478 9.78 -22.64 -24.90
C ASP A 478 10.51 -22.77 -23.55
N THR A 479 11.80 -23.14 -23.61
CA THR A 479 12.65 -23.22 -22.43
C THR A 479 13.00 -21.84 -21.89
N LEU A 480 12.97 -21.69 -20.57
CA LEU A 480 13.29 -20.44 -19.89
C LEU A 480 14.80 -20.30 -19.64
N THR A 481 15.38 -19.20 -20.09
CA THR A 481 16.74 -18.79 -19.71
C THR A 481 16.77 -18.16 -18.31
N ARG A 482 17.96 -18.08 -17.71
CA ARG A 482 18.16 -17.41 -16.41
C ARG A 482 17.75 -15.94 -16.44
N ALA A 483 18.03 -15.22 -17.52
CA ALA A 483 17.62 -13.84 -17.71
C ALA A 483 16.10 -13.68 -17.79
N GLU A 484 15.42 -14.53 -18.57
CA GLU A 484 13.96 -14.51 -18.69
C GLU A 484 13.27 -14.86 -17.38
N PHE A 485 13.83 -15.82 -16.62
CA PHE A 485 13.31 -16.12 -15.29
C PHE A 485 13.44 -14.94 -14.33
N CYS A 486 14.58 -14.24 -14.35
CA CYS A 486 14.74 -13.04 -13.53
C CYS A 486 13.69 -12.00 -13.86
N ALA A 487 13.45 -11.75 -15.15
CA ALA A 487 12.44 -10.81 -15.58
C ALA A 487 11.02 -11.22 -15.20
N LEU A 488 10.69 -12.52 -15.30
CA LEU A 488 9.40 -13.06 -14.88
C LEU A 488 9.17 -12.86 -13.38
N LEU A 489 10.12 -13.24 -12.53
CA LEU A 489 9.97 -13.08 -11.09
C LEU A 489 9.98 -11.62 -10.67
N ALA A 490 10.87 -10.79 -11.21
CA ALA A 490 10.88 -9.35 -10.91
C ALA A 490 9.57 -8.67 -11.32
N GLN A 491 8.93 -9.11 -12.42
CA GLN A 491 7.59 -8.66 -12.80
C GLN A 491 6.52 -9.14 -11.81
N ALA A 492 6.60 -10.40 -11.35
CA ALA A 492 5.67 -10.94 -10.37
C ALA A 492 5.75 -10.24 -9.01
N LEU A 493 6.98 -9.87 -8.61
CA LEU A 493 7.25 -9.08 -7.42
C LEU A 493 6.98 -7.59 -7.65
N TYR A 494 7.06 -7.06 -8.87
CA TYR A 494 6.99 -5.60 -9.08
C TYR A 494 8.18 -4.86 -8.42
N ASP A 495 9.35 -5.52 -8.33
CA ASP A 495 10.62 -4.95 -7.84
C ASP A 495 11.67 -4.98 -8.97
N ARG A 496 12.26 -3.81 -9.25
CA ARG A 496 13.38 -3.64 -10.21
C ARG A 496 14.34 -2.62 -9.63
N ARG A 497 15.64 -2.92 -9.68
CA ARG A 497 16.67 -2.08 -9.07
C ARG A 497 17.76 -1.70 -10.05
N GLU A 498 17.84 -0.42 -10.35
CA GLU A 498 18.96 0.13 -11.10
C GLU A 498 20.26 0.01 -10.30
N GLY A 499 21.38 -0.22 -10.99
CA GLY A 499 22.70 -0.33 -10.36
C GLY A 499 23.60 -1.36 -11.02
N ASP A 500 24.83 -1.44 -10.50
CA ASP A 500 25.79 -2.47 -10.91
C ASP A 500 25.33 -3.85 -10.44
N THR A 501 25.40 -4.82 -11.36
CA THR A 501 25.02 -6.21 -11.11
C THR A 501 26.10 -6.99 -10.38
N GLY A 502 27.34 -6.51 -10.41
CA GLY A 502 28.50 -7.20 -9.84
C GLY A 502 28.95 -8.43 -10.64
N PHE A 503 28.30 -8.75 -11.77
CA PHE A 503 28.65 -9.88 -12.65
C PHE A 503 29.29 -9.38 -13.93
N ALA A 504 30.49 -9.91 -14.25
CA ALA A 504 31.29 -9.43 -15.38
C ALA A 504 30.67 -9.72 -16.76
N ASP A 505 29.77 -10.70 -16.86
CA ASP A 505 29.05 -11.11 -18.06
C ASP A 505 27.66 -10.48 -18.19
N VAL A 506 27.27 -9.59 -17.26
CA VAL A 506 25.99 -8.89 -17.31
C VAL A 506 26.22 -7.39 -17.52
N PRO A 507 25.99 -6.87 -18.74
CA PRO A 507 26.02 -5.43 -18.98
C PRO A 507 25.01 -4.69 -18.09
N ALA A 508 25.39 -3.52 -17.57
CA ALA A 508 24.51 -2.72 -16.71
C ALA A 508 23.23 -2.24 -17.44
N ASP A 509 23.28 -2.12 -18.77
CA ASP A 509 22.15 -1.75 -19.63
C ASP A 509 21.39 -2.97 -20.19
N ALA A 510 21.72 -4.19 -19.74
CA ALA A 510 20.97 -5.37 -20.14
C ALA A 510 19.51 -5.28 -19.67
N TRP A 511 18.58 -5.70 -20.51
CA TRP A 511 17.14 -5.58 -20.25
C TRP A 511 16.65 -6.31 -18.99
N TYR A 512 17.42 -7.29 -18.51
CA TYR A 512 17.15 -8.07 -17.30
C TYR A 512 18.01 -7.63 -16.09
N ALA A 513 18.98 -6.72 -16.26
CA ALA A 513 19.88 -6.31 -15.17
C ALA A 513 19.13 -5.75 -13.94
N PRO A 514 18.11 -4.87 -14.09
CA PRO A 514 17.35 -4.40 -12.94
C PRO A 514 16.60 -5.51 -12.20
N SER A 515 16.13 -6.51 -12.94
CA SER A 515 15.45 -7.69 -12.39
C SER A 515 16.43 -8.59 -11.62
N LEU A 516 17.61 -8.84 -12.19
CA LEU A 516 18.68 -9.58 -11.52
C LEU A 516 19.10 -8.89 -10.21
N ASN A 517 19.32 -7.58 -10.25
CA ASN A 517 19.70 -6.79 -9.08
C ASN A 517 18.68 -6.92 -7.95
N ALA A 518 17.38 -6.83 -8.27
CA ALA A 518 16.31 -7.00 -7.29
C ALA A 518 16.36 -8.39 -6.63
N LEU A 519 16.42 -9.45 -7.45
CA LEU A 519 16.41 -10.82 -6.94
C LEU A 519 17.69 -11.20 -6.18
N THR A 520 18.85 -10.69 -6.59
CA THR A 520 20.12 -10.90 -5.86
C THR A 520 20.12 -10.14 -4.54
N ALA A 521 19.59 -8.91 -4.50
CA ALA A 521 19.45 -8.16 -3.25
C ALA A 521 18.47 -8.84 -2.26
N MET A 522 17.50 -9.61 -2.75
CA MET A 522 16.62 -10.45 -1.92
C MET A 522 17.25 -11.80 -1.55
N GLY A 523 18.44 -12.14 -2.08
CA GLY A 523 19.07 -13.44 -1.87
C GLY A 523 18.37 -14.61 -2.58
N LEU A 524 17.45 -14.32 -3.50
CA LEU A 524 16.70 -15.35 -4.24
C LEU A 524 17.59 -16.05 -5.26
N ILE A 525 18.41 -15.29 -6.00
CA ILE A 525 19.30 -15.80 -7.05
C ILE A 525 20.75 -15.32 -6.85
N SER A 526 21.70 -16.16 -7.26
CA SER A 526 23.13 -15.85 -7.29
C SER A 526 23.76 -16.27 -8.62
N GLY A 527 24.96 -15.78 -8.89
CA GLY A 527 25.83 -16.31 -9.95
C GLY A 527 26.40 -17.68 -9.61
N TYR A 528 27.18 -18.21 -10.54
CA TYR A 528 27.87 -19.48 -10.43
C TYR A 528 29.22 -19.35 -9.72
N SER A 529 29.85 -20.49 -9.43
CA SER A 529 31.13 -20.56 -8.71
C SER A 529 32.31 -19.97 -9.48
N ASP A 530 32.16 -19.72 -10.78
CA ASP A 530 33.14 -19.03 -11.62
C ASP A 530 33.04 -17.49 -11.54
N GLY A 531 32.08 -16.96 -10.78
CA GLY A 531 31.84 -15.54 -10.61
C GLY A 531 31.02 -14.90 -11.73
N LEU A 532 30.45 -15.69 -12.64
CA LEU A 532 29.59 -15.23 -13.74
C LEU A 532 28.11 -15.56 -13.47
N PHE A 533 27.20 -14.89 -14.17
CA PHE A 533 25.78 -15.12 -14.04
C PHE A 533 25.23 -16.15 -15.04
N HIS A 534 25.80 -16.22 -16.25
CA HIS A 534 25.36 -16.97 -17.42
C HIS A 534 23.88 -16.71 -17.77
N PRO A 535 23.54 -15.52 -18.29
CA PRO A 535 22.16 -15.08 -18.50
C PRO A 535 21.37 -15.92 -19.52
N ASP A 536 22.04 -16.43 -20.55
CA ASP A 536 21.43 -17.18 -21.65
C ASP A 536 21.34 -18.69 -21.38
N ASP A 537 21.88 -19.16 -20.25
CA ASP A 537 21.81 -20.57 -19.90
C ASP A 537 20.37 -20.97 -19.57
N PRO A 538 19.88 -22.12 -20.07
CA PRO A 538 18.58 -22.64 -19.70
C PRO A 538 18.60 -23.10 -18.23
N MET A 539 17.46 -22.99 -17.56
CA MET A 539 17.32 -23.42 -16.17
C MET A 539 16.79 -24.86 -16.09
N ASP A 540 17.41 -25.67 -15.23
CA ASP A 540 16.83 -26.96 -14.85
C ASP A 540 15.82 -26.81 -13.70
N HIS A 541 14.99 -27.83 -13.48
CA HIS A 541 13.99 -27.83 -12.40
C HIS A 541 14.60 -27.67 -11.01
N GLN A 542 15.81 -28.17 -10.76
CA GLN A 542 16.49 -28.01 -9.48
C GLN A 542 16.81 -26.53 -9.18
N GLN A 543 17.37 -25.81 -10.15
CA GLN A 543 17.66 -24.39 -10.01
C GLN A 543 16.39 -23.59 -9.81
N PHE A 544 15.40 -23.84 -10.67
CA PHE A 544 14.11 -23.18 -10.66
C PHE A 544 13.38 -23.36 -9.32
N LEU A 545 13.17 -24.59 -8.87
CA LEU A 545 12.46 -24.87 -7.62
C LEU A 545 13.24 -24.40 -6.38
N THR A 546 14.56 -24.30 -6.46
CA THR A 546 15.35 -23.74 -5.36
C THR A 546 15.02 -22.27 -5.14
N ILE A 547 14.90 -21.50 -6.21
CA ILE A 547 14.57 -20.08 -6.16
C ILE A 547 13.10 -19.89 -5.74
N MET A 548 12.19 -20.71 -6.27
CA MET A 548 10.78 -20.70 -5.86
C MET A 548 10.61 -21.02 -4.37
N GLY A 549 11.38 -21.97 -3.82
CA GLY A 549 11.34 -22.28 -2.38
C GLY A 549 11.81 -21.13 -1.51
N ARG A 550 12.89 -20.44 -1.90
CA ARG A 550 13.35 -19.23 -1.20
C ARG A 550 12.30 -18.12 -1.25
N LEU A 551 11.63 -17.99 -2.40
CA LEU A 551 10.55 -17.03 -2.53
C LEU A 551 9.35 -17.39 -1.63
N ALA A 552 8.99 -18.66 -1.52
CA ALA A 552 7.94 -19.12 -0.63
C ALA A 552 8.24 -18.82 0.85
N ASP A 553 9.48 -19.08 1.30
CA ASP A 553 9.98 -18.73 2.63
C ASP A 553 9.89 -17.21 2.91
N TYR A 554 10.24 -16.39 1.92
CA TYR A 554 10.14 -14.94 2.03
C TYR A 554 8.69 -14.45 2.13
N LEU A 555 7.80 -14.95 1.28
CA LEU A 555 6.44 -14.43 1.14
C LEU A 555 5.48 -14.84 2.26
N SER A 556 5.74 -15.96 2.95
CA SER A 556 4.77 -16.58 3.85
C SER A 556 5.34 -16.94 5.20
N MET A 557 4.62 -16.56 6.26
CA MET A 557 4.88 -17.04 7.62
C MET A 557 4.86 -18.56 7.71
N ASN A 558 3.95 -19.24 7.03
CA ASN A 558 3.78 -20.69 7.13
C ASN A 558 4.96 -21.44 6.51
N PHE A 559 5.43 -20.99 5.35
CA PHE A 559 6.65 -21.54 4.74
C PHE A 559 7.88 -21.19 5.60
N HIS A 560 7.97 -19.96 6.10
CA HIS A 560 9.07 -19.55 6.97
C HIS A 560 9.16 -20.39 8.26
N GLU A 561 8.06 -20.60 8.96
CA GLU A 561 8.05 -21.44 10.17
C GLU A 561 8.37 -22.89 9.86
N ALA A 562 7.94 -23.40 8.70
CA ALA A 562 8.34 -24.71 8.24
C ALA A 562 9.87 -24.81 8.17
N THR A 563 10.58 -23.77 7.73
CA THR A 563 12.07 -23.72 7.65
C THR A 563 12.80 -23.85 8.98
N LYS A 564 12.12 -23.71 10.13
CA LYS A 564 12.74 -23.81 11.46
C LYS A 564 12.65 -25.21 12.09
N THR A 565 11.85 -26.11 11.52
CA THR A 565 11.64 -27.46 12.06
C THR A 565 12.76 -28.42 11.66
N GLU A 566 13.12 -29.39 12.52
CA GLU A 566 14.06 -30.48 12.18
C GLU A 566 13.42 -31.48 11.20
N ARG A 567 14.12 -31.84 10.10
CA ARG A 567 13.49 -32.55 8.96
C ARG A 567 14.27 -33.71 8.37
N SER A 568 15.35 -34.16 9.00
CA SER A 568 16.26 -35.15 8.41
C SER A 568 15.56 -36.43 7.92
N ALA A 569 14.48 -36.86 8.59
CA ALA A 569 13.67 -38.01 8.16
C ALA A 569 12.70 -37.71 7.00
N ALA A 570 12.22 -36.48 6.86
CA ALA A 570 11.23 -36.08 5.83
C ALA A 570 11.84 -35.85 4.45
N LEU A 571 13.18 -35.72 4.35
CA LEU A 571 13.89 -35.49 3.09
C LEU A 571 14.20 -36.78 2.30
N GLY A 572 13.84 -37.96 2.83
CA GLY A 572 14.09 -39.25 2.17
C GLY A 572 13.46 -39.36 0.78
N ASP A 573 12.24 -38.84 0.63
CA ASP A 573 11.49 -38.84 -0.64
C ASP A 573 12.09 -37.92 -1.71
N TYR A 574 13.09 -37.11 -1.36
CA TYR A 574 13.67 -36.07 -2.21
C TYR A 574 15.13 -36.37 -2.60
N TRP A 575 15.65 -37.57 -2.33
CA TRP A 575 17.06 -37.88 -2.62
C TRP A 575 17.43 -37.87 -4.11
N ALA A 576 16.45 -37.97 -5.01
CA ALA A 576 16.64 -37.77 -6.45
C ALA A 576 17.10 -36.34 -6.79
N TRP A 577 16.81 -35.36 -5.93
CA TRP A 577 17.20 -33.96 -6.10
C TRP A 577 18.60 -33.71 -5.56
N ALA A 578 19.31 -32.73 -6.11
CA ALA A 578 20.61 -32.30 -5.58
C ALA A 578 20.50 -31.79 -4.14
N ALA A 579 21.54 -32.04 -3.34
CA ALA A 579 21.55 -31.72 -1.90
C ALA A 579 21.21 -30.26 -1.58
N TRP A 580 21.62 -29.33 -2.45
CA TRP A 580 21.36 -27.89 -2.31
C TRP A 580 19.93 -27.47 -2.67
N SER A 581 19.17 -28.32 -3.38
CA SER A 581 17.81 -28.05 -3.85
C SER A 581 16.74 -28.72 -2.99
N ARG A 582 17.08 -29.87 -2.37
CA ARG A 582 16.16 -30.73 -1.61
C ARG A 582 15.25 -30.00 -0.62
N GLU A 583 15.79 -29.05 0.14
CA GLU A 583 15.01 -28.34 1.15
C GLU A 583 13.95 -27.44 0.52
N SER A 584 14.29 -26.72 -0.55
CA SER A 584 13.34 -25.88 -1.28
C SER A 584 12.25 -26.71 -1.95
N VAL A 585 12.61 -27.86 -2.54
CA VAL A 585 11.62 -28.76 -3.16
C VAL A 585 10.68 -29.33 -2.10
N TRP A 586 11.21 -29.80 -0.97
CA TRP A 586 10.39 -30.22 0.17
C TRP A 586 9.48 -29.09 0.68
N LEU A 587 9.99 -27.87 0.71
CA LEU A 587 9.23 -26.72 1.16
C LEU A 587 7.98 -26.54 0.30
N LEU A 588 8.12 -26.60 -1.03
CA LEU A 588 7.03 -26.43 -1.99
C LEU A 588 6.08 -27.65 -2.07
N ASP A 589 6.57 -28.84 -1.78
CA ASP A 589 5.84 -30.08 -2.06
C ASP A 589 5.24 -30.75 -0.80
N GLY A 590 5.95 -30.69 0.32
CA GLY A 590 5.64 -31.50 1.50
C GLY A 590 5.58 -30.78 2.83
N SER A 591 5.93 -29.50 2.88
CA SER A 591 5.95 -28.76 4.15
C SER A 591 4.57 -28.38 4.67
N GLN A 592 3.61 -28.17 3.76
CA GLN A 592 2.28 -27.68 4.09
C GLN A 592 1.26 -28.81 4.13
N LYS A 593 0.21 -28.61 4.93
CA LYS A 593 -0.91 -29.52 5.06
C LYS A 593 -2.23 -28.75 5.05
N ASN A 594 -3.26 -29.35 4.46
CA ASN A 594 -4.61 -28.79 4.52
C ASN A 594 -5.25 -29.02 5.90
N ILE A 595 -6.47 -28.51 6.08
CA ILE A 595 -7.24 -28.65 7.33
C ILE A 595 -7.55 -30.11 7.71
N LEU A 596 -7.43 -31.06 6.76
CA LEU A 596 -7.59 -32.49 6.98
C LEU A 596 -6.26 -33.19 7.30
N GLY A 597 -5.16 -32.43 7.41
CA GLY A 597 -3.81 -32.93 7.64
C GLY A 597 -3.19 -33.59 6.41
N GLN A 598 -3.81 -33.48 5.23
CA GLN A 598 -3.28 -34.01 3.98
C GLN A 598 -2.19 -33.10 3.44
N ARG A 599 -1.15 -33.70 2.86
CA ARG A 599 -0.05 -32.99 2.19
C ARG A 599 -0.59 -32.04 1.12
N LEU A 600 -0.11 -30.81 1.12
CA LEU A 600 -0.36 -29.81 0.08
C LEU A 600 0.95 -29.61 -0.70
N SER A 601 0.93 -30.01 -1.96
CA SER A 601 1.98 -29.67 -2.93
C SER A 601 1.51 -28.49 -3.75
N ILE A 602 2.41 -27.54 -4.00
CA ILE A 602 2.17 -26.43 -4.92
C ILE A 602 2.94 -26.58 -6.24
N LEU A 603 3.56 -27.75 -6.45
CA LEU A 603 4.22 -28.10 -7.71
C LEU A 603 3.21 -28.15 -8.88
N TRP A 604 3.70 -28.01 -10.11
CA TRP A 604 2.86 -28.08 -11.31
C TRP A 604 2.41 -29.51 -11.66
N ASP A 605 3.08 -30.51 -11.09
CA ASP A 605 2.79 -31.93 -11.27
C ASP A 605 3.21 -32.72 -10.00
N ASP A 606 2.86 -34.01 -9.94
CA ASP A 606 3.32 -34.93 -8.90
C ASP A 606 4.87 -34.97 -8.88
N LEU A 607 5.48 -34.87 -7.69
CA LEU A 607 6.95 -34.86 -7.52
C LEU A 607 7.68 -35.99 -8.28
N LYS A 608 7.07 -37.18 -8.34
CA LYS A 608 7.66 -38.37 -8.99
C LYS A 608 7.75 -38.24 -10.52
N ASP A 609 6.94 -37.37 -11.11
CA ASP A 609 6.81 -37.16 -12.55
C ASP A 609 7.64 -35.95 -13.02
N ILE A 610 8.20 -35.18 -12.08
CA ILE A 610 9.12 -34.07 -12.37
C ILE A 610 10.57 -34.59 -12.41
N ASP A 611 11.19 -34.58 -13.59
CA ASP A 611 12.63 -34.86 -13.75
C ASP A 611 13.45 -33.68 -13.22
N PRO A 612 14.28 -33.84 -12.16
CA PRO A 612 15.07 -32.74 -11.59
C PRO A 612 16.02 -32.06 -12.59
N THR A 613 16.46 -32.79 -13.62
CA THR A 613 17.47 -32.33 -14.59
C THR A 613 16.88 -31.85 -15.92
N ALA A 614 15.57 -31.99 -16.10
CA ALA A 614 14.88 -31.43 -17.26
C ALA A 614 14.86 -29.90 -17.19
N LEU A 615 14.80 -29.29 -18.39
CA LEU A 615 14.79 -27.84 -18.53
C LEU A 615 13.38 -27.31 -18.27
N THR A 616 13.30 -26.20 -17.53
CA THR A 616 12.03 -25.56 -17.17
C THR A 616 11.45 -24.82 -18.36
N THR A 617 10.19 -25.10 -18.69
CA THR A 617 9.41 -24.41 -19.71
C THR A 617 8.74 -23.14 -19.16
N ARG A 618 8.28 -22.26 -20.07
CA ARG A 618 7.55 -21.04 -19.70
C ARG A 618 6.23 -21.33 -18.98
N GLU A 619 5.51 -22.39 -19.36
CA GLU A 619 4.24 -22.74 -18.70
C GLU A 619 4.43 -23.34 -17.31
N GLU A 620 5.48 -24.14 -17.08
CA GLU A 620 5.83 -24.65 -15.75
C GLU A 620 6.20 -23.49 -14.83
N ALA A 621 7.00 -22.54 -15.33
CA ALA A 621 7.38 -21.34 -14.59
C ALA A 621 6.17 -20.47 -14.20
N ALA A 622 5.28 -20.18 -15.17
CA ALA A 622 4.08 -19.41 -14.93
C ALA A 622 3.15 -20.12 -13.93
N THR A 623 2.93 -21.43 -14.10
CA THR A 623 2.06 -22.22 -13.22
C THR A 623 2.58 -22.24 -11.78
N MET A 624 3.88 -22.35 -11.57
CA MET A 624 4.45 -22.29 -10.23
C MET A 624 4.31 -20.94 -9.56
N VAL A 625 4.48 -19.84 -10.30
CA VAL A 625 4.22 -18.50 -9.76
C VAL A 625 2.76 -18.37 -9.37
N TYR A 626 1.84 -18.80 -10.24
CA TYR A 626 0.42 -18.83 -9.95
C TYR A 626 0.11 -19.65 -8.69
N ASN A 627 0.55 -20.92 -8.65
CA ASN A 627 0.31 -21.82 -7.51
C ASN A 627 0.85 -21.25 -6.21
N LEU A 628 2.07 -20.69 -6.22
CA LEU A 628 2.65 -20.07 -5.04
C LEU A 628 1.81 -18.86 -4.60
N PHE A 629 1.47 -17.95 -5.52
CA PHE A 629 0.74 -16.73 -5.19
C PHE A 629 -0.66 -17.02 -4.67
N VAL A 630 -1.33 -18.04 -5.21
CA VAL A 630 -2.62 -18.52 -4.70
C VAL A 630 -2.46 -19.18 -3.34
N ALA A 631 -1.48 -20.07 -3.17
CA ALA A 631 -1.27 -20.81 -1.94
C ALA A 631 -0.93 -19.90 -0.75
N VAL A 632 -0.18 -18.82 -0.99
CA VAL A 632 0.13 -17.83 0.05
C VAL A 632 -0.97 -16.76 0.19
N GLY A 633 -1.87 -16.62 -0.79
CA GLY A 633 -2.96 -15.64 -0.75
C GLY A 633 -2.58 -14.24 -1.26
N LEU A 634 -1.55 -14.13 -2.09
CA LEU A 634 -1.28 -12.91 -2.87
C LEU A 634 -2.30 -12.71 -4.00
N LEU A 635 -2.75 -13.81 -4.61
CA LEU A 635 -3.84 -13.85 -5.58
C LEU A 635 -5.06 -14.53 -4.95
N THR A 636 -6.21 -13.85 -4.99
CA THR A 636 -7.48 -14.39 -4.51
C THR A 636 -8.38 -14.65 -5.72
N VAL A 637 -8.32 -15.87 -6.24
CA VAL A 637 -8.89 -16.28 -7.55
C VAL A 637 -9.89 -17.42 -7.44
#